data_AF-A0A673ZJZ0-F1
#
_entry.id   AF-A0A673ZJZ0-F1
#
_cell.length_a   1.000
_cell.length_b   1.000
_cell.length_c   1.000
_cell.angle_alpha   90.00
_cell.angle_beta   90.00
_cell.angle_gamma   90.00
#
_symmetry.space_group_name_H-M   'P 1'
#
loop_
_entity.id
_entity.type
_entity.pdbx_description
1 polymer ?
#
loop_
_entity_poly.entity_id
_entity_poly.type
_entity_poly.pdbx_seq_one_letter_code
_entity_poly.pdbx_strand_id
1 'polypeptide(L)'
;MRQTGTSSFLFCTLQLAVLLAVFSSEIKFVTAGNSNPSLGTNSSIGNQTNKKCDSVDTECKVGVILPIWLPENPSFGDKLARATVYFVALFYMFLGVSIIADRFMASIEVITSQEREITIKKPNGEKVTTTVRIWNETVSNLTLMALGSSAPEILLSVVEVCGHNFDAGDLGPNTIVGSAAFNMFVIIGFCVSVIPDGEHRKVKHLRVFFVTATWSIFAYTWLYLILAVISPGIVQVWEGLVTLFFFPLCVGMAYVADRRLLVYKYMYKRYRAGKRRGVIIETEGEAQIPSKMDIEMDGKMLNSESFMDGAMGFDEKDLDEEEARREMVRILKELKQKHPEKEMEQLIELANYQVLTQQQKSRAFYRCQATRIMTGAGNVLKKHAADQARKAVGAYEIRSEVSENDFSSKVFFDPGTYQCLENCGTVALNVVRLGGDLTNTVSVEYRTEDGTANAGSDYQFTEGVVVFNPGETEKEIRIDIIDDDIFEEDEHFLVHLSNVKVISEGTGYVQPRANHSDTLAGLGLPCSATVTIFDDDHAGIFTFEEPVMTISESIGMMEVKVLRTSGARGLVVVPYKTMEGTAKGGGEDFEDTHGALEFQNDEILKTIAVRILDHDEYERQARFYIELQEPHWKRRLTEEGDEEALSKKEEEERRIAEMGRPTLGEHVKLEVVIEESYEFKNTVDKLIKKTNLALLIGTNSWRQQFMEAITVSSGDDDEDECGEEKLPSCFDYVMHFLTVFWKLLFAFVPPTDYWNGWACFVVSISMIGLLTAFIGDLASHFGCTVGLKDSVTAVVFVALGTSVPDTFASKVAAIQDQYADASIGNVTGSNAVNVFLGIGVAWSIAAIYHNSKGNDFRVDPGTLAFSVTLFTIFAFVAVAVLMYRRRPEIGGELGGPRGPKIATTCLFFSLWLMYIVFSSLEAYCHIKGF
;
A
#
# COMPACT_ATOMS: atom_id res chain seq x y z
N MET A 1 -38.79 -28.76 16.51
CA MET A 1 -39.95 -28.22 15.76
C MET A 1 -39.44 -27.71 14.41
N ARG A 2 -39.72 -28.47 13.36
CA ARG A 2 -39.34 -28.20 11.95
C ARG A 2 -40.65 -28.00 11.16
N GLN A 3 -40.55 -27.24 10.06
CA GLN A 3 -41.55 -26.98 9.00
C GLN A 3 -42.57 -25.85 9.22
N THR A 4 -42.22 -24.61 8.82
CA THR A 4 -43.17 -23.58 8.31
C THR A 4 -42.54 -22.53 7.36
N GLY A 5 -41.34 -22.75 6.78
CA GLY A 5 -40.67 -21.74 5.96
C GLY A 5 -40.84 -21.86 4.42
N THR A 6 -41.25 -23.03 3.92
CA THR A 6 -41.25 -23.31 2.48
C THR A 6 -42.56 -22.91 1.76
N SER A 7 -43.64 -22.65 2.50
CA SER A 7 -44.94 -22.36 1.90
C SER A 7 -45.06 -20.95 1.32
N SER A 8 -44.38 -19.94 1.89
CA SER A 8 -44.48 -18.55 1.41
C SER A 8 -43.67 -18.31 0.14
N PHE A 9 -42.57 -19.04 -0.04
CA PHE A 9 -41.69 -18.93 -1.22
C PHE A 9 -42.32 -19.58 -2.45
N LEU A 10 -42.93 -20.76 -2.28
CA LEU A 10 -43.72 -21.41 -3.31
C LEU A 10 -44.94 -20.58 -3.70
N PHE A 11 -45.58 -19.89 -2.75
CA PHE A 11 -46.76 -19.08 -3.04
C PHE A 11 -46.42 -17.84 -3.89
N CYS A 12 -45.28 -17.19 -3.63
CA CYS A 12 -44.86 -16.00 -4.37
C CYS A 12 -44.30 -16.34 -5.77
N THR A 13 -43.56 -17.46 -5.90
CA THR A 13 -43.11 -17.94 -7.21
C THR A 13 -44.24 -18.50 -8.06
N LEU A 14 -45.24 -19.14 -7.43
CA LEU A 14 -46.45 -19.58 -8.12
C LEU A 14 -47.32 -18.40 -8.54
N GLN A 15 -47.43 -17.33 -7.74
CA GLN A 15 -48.13 -16.11 -8.15
C GLN A 15 -47.44 -15.39 -9.31
N LEU A 16 -46.10 -15.33 -9.32
CA LEU A 16 -45.34 -14.75 -10.43
C LEU A 16 -45.42 -15.63 -11.68
N ALA A 17 -45.38 -16.96 -11.53
CA ALA A 17 -45.55 -17.91 -12.62
C ALA A 17 -46.99 -17.92 -13.17
N VAL A 18 -48.00 -17.73 -12.32
CA VAL A 18 -49.40 -17.59 -12.74
C VAL A 18 -49.62 -16.24 -13.43
N LEU A 19 -48.98 -15.16 -12.98
CA LEU A 19 -48.96 -13.88 -13.71
C LEU A 19 -48.32 -14.04 -15.09
N LEU A 20 -47.16 -14.68 -15.17
CA LEU A 20 -46.47 -14.97 -16.44
C LEU A 20 -47.28 -15.91 -17.34
N ALA A 21 -47.97 -16.91 -16.77
CA ALA A 21 -48.81 -17.85 -17.50
C ALA A 21 -50.11 -17.18 -18.02
N VAL A 22 -50.76 -16.37 -17.20
CA VAL A 22 -51.96 -15.59 -17.58
C VAL A 22 -51.61 -14.59 -18.68
N PHE A 23 -50.45 -13.93 -18.61
CA PHE A 23 -49.99 -13.05 -19.69
C PHE A 23 -49.53 -13.81 -20.94
N SER A 24 -48.95 -15.00 -20.80
CA SER A 24 -48.61 -15.85 -21.96
C SER A 24 -49.86 -16.38 -22.69
N SER A 25 -51.00 -16.50 -21.98
CA SER A 25 -52.27 -16.95 -22.57
C SER A 25 -53.01 -15.87 -23.37
N GLU A 26 -52.63 -14.60 -23.23
CA GLU A 26 -53.12 -13.47 -24.05
C GLU A 26 -52.31 -13.29 -25.35
N ILE A 27 -51.15 -13.96 -25.49
CA ILE A 27 -50.36 -13.95 -26.72
C ILE A 27 -51.01 -14.91 -27.74
N LYS A 28 -51.86 -14.36 -28.61
CA LYS A 28 -52.29 -15.09 -29.81
C LYS A 28 -51.08 -15.29 -30.73
N PHE A 29 -50.57 -16.51 -30.78
CA PHE A 29 -49.62 -16.95 -31.82
C PHE A 29 -50.28 -16.81 -33.20
N VAL A 30 -49.80 -15.86 -34.00
CA VAL A 30 -50.02 -15.87 -35.46
C VAL A 30 -48.70 -16.27 -36.09
N THR A 31 -48.66 -17.51 -36.58
CA THR A 31 -47.55 -18.08 -37.35
C THR A 31 -47.28 -17.26 -38.61
N ALA A 32 -46.00 -16.97 -38.87
CA ALA A 32 -45.51 -16.35 -40.09
C ALA A 32 -45.91 -17.18 -41.32
N GLY A 33 -46.79 -16.62 -42.16
CA GLY A 33 -47.16 -17.17 -43.46
C GLY A 33 -46.54 -16.33 -44.57
N ASN A 34 -45.77 -16.99 -45.45
CA ASN A 34 -45.30 -16.49 -46.74
C ASN A 34 -46.36 -15.66 -47.48
N SER A 35 -46.01 -14.47 -47.94
CA SER A 35 -46.80 -13.71 -48.91
C SER A 35 -46.04 -13.56 -50.23
N ASN A 36 -46.47 -14.31 -51.24
CA ASN A 36 -46.25 -13.96 -52.65
C ASN A 36 -47.13 -12.73 -53.00
N PRO A 37 -46.71 -11.87 -53.94
CA PRO A 37 -47.45 -10.66 -54.26
C PRO A 37 -48.58 -10.97 -55.25
N SER A 38 -49.77 -10.42 -55.01
CA SER A 38 -50.77 -10.29 -56.07
C SER A 38 -51.44 -8.92 -56.05
N LEU A 39 -51.60 -8.44 -57.29
CA LEU A 39 -52.09 -7.16 -57.80
C LEU A 39 -53.51 -6.82 -57.33
N GLY A 40 -53.82 -5.53 -57.08
CA GLY A 40 -55.20 -5.04 -57.25
C GLY A 40 -55.68 -3.86 -56.40
N THR A 41 -55.68 -2.67 -57.02
CA THR A 41 -56.71 -1.60 -56.99
C THR A 41 -56.91 -0.64 -55.80
N ASN A 42 -56.90 0.65 -56.19
CA ASN A 42 -57.23 1.90 -55.50
C ASN A 42 -58.48 1.91 -54.60
N SER A 43 -58.36 2.55 -53.44
CA SER A 43 -59.34 3.56 -53.00
C SER A 43 -58.73 4.50 -51.94
N SER A 44 -59.14 5.76 -52.02
CA SER A 44 -58.61 6.92 -51.30
C SER A 44 -59.44 7.28 -50.07
N ILE A 45 -58.79 7.93 -49.10
CA ILE A 45 -59.33 8.75 -47.99
C ILE A 45 -59.76 7.97 -46.74
N GLY A 46 -58.90 8.01 -45.70
CA GLY A 46 -59.24 7.66 -44.32
C GLY A 46 -58.03 7.39 -43.43
N ASN A 47 -57.78 8.27 -42.46
CA ASN A 47 -56.89 8.14 -41.28
C ASN A 47 -55.35 8.20 -41.48
N GLN A 48 -54.80 9.39 -41.18
CA GLN A 48 -53.37 9.67 -41.00
C GLN A 48 -52.77 9.17 -39.67
N THR A 49 -53.45 8.34 -38.88
CA THR A 49 -52.99 7.95 -37.52
C THR A 49 -52.28 6.60 -37.43
N ASN A 50 -51.98 5.92 -38.54
CA ASN A 50 -51.39 4.56 -38.51
C ASN A 50 -50.03 4.41 -39.22
N LYS A 51 -49.31 5.50 -39.52
CA LYS A 51 -48.09 5.42 -40.36
C LYS A 51 -46.77 4.99 -39.67
N LYS A 52 -46.69 4.84 -38.34
CA LYS A 52 -45.39 4.68 -37.65
C LYS A 52 -44.85 3.24 -37.50
N CYS A 53 -45.62 2.21 -37.84
CA CYS A 53 -45.19 0.80 -37.67
C CYS A 53 -45.14 -0.02 -38.98
N ASP A 54 -45.32 0.61 -40.15
CA ASP A 54 -45.39 -0.08 -41.46
C ASP A 54 -44.10 -0.03 -42.29
N SER A 55 -42.99 0.52 -41.78
CA SER A 55 -41.69 0.46 -42.45
C SER A 55 -40.66 -0.23 -41.56
N VAL A 56 -40.42 -1.52 -41.82
CA VAL A 56 -39.35 -2.33 -41.19
C VAL A 56 -37.97 -1.99 -41.77
N ASP A 57 -37.91 -1.15 -42.82
CA ASP A 57 -36.66 -0.70 -43.41
C ASP A 57 -36.00 0.35 -42.51
N THR A 58 -35.05 -0.11 -41.70
CA THR A 58 -34.13 0.76 -40.97
C THR A 58 -33.09 1.26 -41.98
N GLU A 59 -33.29 2.47 -42.53
CA GLU A 59 -32.30 3.08 -43.43
C GLU A 59 -31.01 3.40 -42.65
N CYS A 60 -29.86 2.95 -43.15
CA CYS A 60 -28.58 3.23 -42.52
C CYS A 60 -28.23 4.72 -42.70
N LYS A 61 -27.96 5.42 -41.59
CA LYS A 61 -27.47 6.79 -41.62
C LYS A 61 -25.95 6.82 -41.71
N VAL A 62 -25.40 7.91 -42.24
CA VAL A 62 -23.96 8.16 -42.24
C VAL A 62 -23.55 8.53 -40.82
N GLY A 63 -22.52 7.87 -40.29
CA GLY A 63 -21.97 8.19 -38.98
C GLY A 63 -21.32 9.57 -38.93
N VAL A 64 -21.05 10.06 -37.73
CA VAL A 64 -20.38 11.34 -37.49
C VAL A 64 -18.94 11.32 -38.01
N ILE A 65 -18.27 10.17 -37.91
CA ILE A 65 -16.88 9.95 -38.31
C ILE A 65 -16.77 8.83 -39.36
N LEU A 66 -17.47 7.70 -39.16
CA LEU A 66 -17.34 6.53 -40.02
C LEU A 66 -18.31 6.58 -41.21
N PRO A 67 -17.83 6.28 -42.44
CA PRO A 67 -18.71 6.13 -43.59
C PRO A 67 -19.46 4.79 -43.53
N ILE A 68 -20.66 4.77 -44.16
CA ILE A 68 -21.47 3.55 -44.30
C ILE A 68 -20.72 2.50 -45.15
N TRP A 69 -20.75 1.25 -44.72
CA TRP A 69 -20.23 0.13 -45.51
C TRP A 69 -21.24 -0.31 -46.58
N LEU A 70 -20.98 0.08 -47.83
CA LEU A 70 -21.81 -0.28 -48.99
C LEU A 70 -21.51 -1.69 -49.54
N PRO A 71 -22.49 -2.39 -50.17
CA PRO A 71 -23.91 -2.03 -50.30
C PRO A 71 -24.70 -2.26 -49.00
N GLU A 72 -25.80 -1.53 -48.79
CA GLU A 72 -26.64 -1.62 -47.56
C GLU A 72 -27.36 -2.97 -47.41
N ASN A 73 -27.68 -3.64 -48.53
CA ASN A 73 -28.32 -4.96 -48.53
C ASN A 73 -27.42 -6.03 -49.16
N PRO A 74 -26.36 -6.49 -48.46
CA PRO A 74 -25.49 -7.54 -48.98
C PRO A 74 -26.09 -8.94 -48.73
N SER A 75 -25.44 -9.99 -49.23
CA SER A 75 -25.88 -11.38 -49.04
C SER A 75 -25.91 -11.76 -47.55
N PHE A 76 -26.67 -12.77 -47.14
CA PHE A 76 -26.76 -13.17 -45.72
C PHE A 76 -25.38 -13.47 -45.10
N GLY A 77 -24.48 -14.12 -45.85
CA GLY A 77 -23.12 -14.39 -45.39
C GLY A 77 -22.30 -13.11 -45.17
N ASP A 78 -22.43 -12.14 -46.08
CA ASP A 78 -21.77 -10.83 -45.95
C ASP A 78 -22.38 -9.99 -44.82
N LYS A 79 -23.70 -10.06 -44.60
CA LYS A 79 -24.37 -9.43 -43.44
C LYS A 79 -23.80 -9.98 -42.14
N LEU A 80 -23.67 -11.30 -42.01
CA LEU A 80 -23.12 -11.94 -40.82
C LEU A 80 -21.64 -11.59 -40.61
N ALA A 81 -20.83 -11.60 -41.67
CA ALA A 81 -19.42 -11.21 -41.60
C ALA A 81 -19.27 -9.74 -41.14
N ARG A 82 -20.05 -8.82 -41.74
CA ARG A 82 -20.06 -7.40 -41.34
C ARG A 82 -20.53 -7.19 -39.92
N ALA A 83 -21.63 -7.83 -39.52
CA ALA A 83 -22.12 -7.76 -38.14
C ALA A 83 -21.06 -8.24 -37.15
N THR A 84 -20.33 -9.32 -37.49
CA THR A 84 -19.22 -9.82 -36.66
C THR A 84 -18.08 -8.81 -36.57
N VAL A 85 -17.69 -8.20 -37.70
CA VAL A 85 -16.64 -7.16 -37.71
C VAL A 85 -17.05 -5.95 -36.87
N TYR A 86 -18.27 -5.44 -37.04
CA TYR A 86 -18.76 -4.32 -36.24
C TYR A 86 -18.86 -4.67 -34.75
N PHE A 87 -19.32 -5.88 -34.42
CA PHE A 87 -19.41 -6.34 -33.03
C PHE A 87 -18.04 -6.46 -32.36
N VAL A 88 -17.07 -7.07 -33.05
CA VAL A 88 -15.68 -7.18 -32.55
C VAL A 88 -15.02 -5.81 -32.44
N ALA A 89 -15.23 -4.93 -33.43
CA ALA A 89 -14.74 -3.55 -33.38
C ALA A 89 -15.36 -2.77 -32.21
N LEU A 90 -16.67 -2.90 -32.00
CA LEU A 90 -17.38 -2.26 -30.89
C LEU A 90 -16.80 -2.71 -29.53
N PHE A 91 -16.61 -4.02 -29.33
CA PHE A 91 -15.99 -4.55 -28.12
C PHE A 91 -14.55 -4.04 -27.93
N TYR A 92 -13.75 -4.01 -29.01
CA TYR A 92 -12.38 -3.49 -28.98
C TYR A 92 -12.32 -2.00 -28.61
N MET A 93 -13.29 -1.20 -29.08
CA MET A 93 -13.40 0.21 -28.73
C MET A 93 -13.83 0.42 -27.28
N PHE A 94 -14.73 -0.41 -26.72
CA PHE A 94 -15.07 -0.36 -25.29
C PHE A 94 -13.88 -0.65 -24.38
N LEU A 95 -13.01 -1.58 -24.79
CA LEU A 95 -11.75 -1.83 -24.10
C LEU A 95 -10.84 -0.59 -24.14
N GLY A 96 -10.75 0.10 -25.28
CA GLY A 96 -10.08 1.39 -25.40
C GLY A 96 -10.64 2.45 -24.44
N VAL A 97 -11.97 2.65 -24.44
CA VAL A 97 -12.66 3.58 -23.53
C VAL A 97 -12.40 3.25 -22.06
N SER A 98 -12.37 1.97 -21.70
CA SER A 98 -12.10 1.53 -20.33
C SER A 98 -10.70 1.93 -19.86
N ILE A 99 -9.69 1.83 -20.73
CA ILE A 99 -8.30 2.20 -20.43
C ILE A 99 -8.13 3.72 -20.32
N ILE A 100 -8.71 4.52 -21.23
CA ILE A 100 -8.59 5.98 -21.10
C ILE A 100 -9.42 6.51 -19.91
N ALA A 101 -10.54 5.86 -19.60
CA ALA A 101 -11.33 6.20 -18.41
C ALA A 101 -10.57 5.93 -17.10
N ASP A 102 -9.65 4.93 -17.07
CA ASP A 102 -8.72 4.75 -15.93
C ASP A 102 -7.83 5.99 -15.74
N ARG A 103 -7.22 6.51 -16.82
CA ARG A 103 -6.40 7.73 -16.75
C ARG A 103 -7.21 8.96 -16.34
N PHE A 104 -8.43 9.07 -16.86
CA PHE A 104 -9.36 10.12 -16.48
C PHE A 104 -9.70 10.06 -14.97
N MET A 105 -10.03 8.88 -14.44
CA MET A 105 -10.28 8.68 -13.01
C MET A 105 -9.06 8.96 -12.14
N ALA A 106 -7.86 8.56 -12.58
CA ALA A 106 -6.61 8.87 -11.89
C ALA A 106 -6.39 10.39 -11.77
N SER A 107 -6.71 11.15 -12.83
CA SER A 107 -6.62 12.62 -12.80
C SER A 107 -7.60 13.25 -11.80
N ILE A 108 -8.83 12.73 -11.71
CA ILE A 108 -9.85 13.18 -10.75
C ILE A 108 -9.40 12.92 -9.31
N GLU A 109 -8.78 11.77 -9.06
CA GLU A 109 -8.27 11.43 -7.73
C GLU A 109 -7.17 12.40 -7.28
N VAL A 110 -6.23 12.73 -8.16
CA VAL A 110 -5.16 13.72 -7.87
C VAL A 110 -5.75 15.12 -7.65
N ILE A 111 -6.79 15.52 -8.40
CA ILE A 111 -7.47 16.82 -8.20
C ILE A 111 -8.20 16.87 -6.86
N THR A 112 -8.85 15.78 -6.46
CA THR A 112 -9.74 15.75 -5.29
C THR A 112 -9.02 15.48 -3.98
N SER A 113 -7.85 14.84 -4.04
CA SER A 113 -6.98 14.55 -2.90
C SER A 113 -6.06 15.71 -2.49
N GLN A 114 -6.15 16.86 -3.15
CA GLN A 114 -5.34 18.02 -2.80
C GLN A 114 -5.60 18.48 -1.35
N GLU A 115 -4.53 18.64 -0.61
CA GLU A 115 -4.54 19.12 0.77
C GLU A 115 -4.07 20.57 0.83
N ARG A 116 -4.71 21.36 1.70
CA ARG A 116 -4.33 22.74 1.97
C ARG A 116 -4.03 22.89 3.45
N GLU A 117 -2.90 23.51 3.75
CA GLU A 117 -2.57 23.92 5.10
C GLU A 117 -3.44 25.09 5.53
N ILE A 118 -4.20 24.91 6.61
CA ILE A 118 -4.98 25.96 7.24
C ILE A 118 -4.49 26.18 8.67
N THR A 119 -4.41 27.46 9.07
CA THR A 119 -4.08 27.85 10.43
C THR A 119 -5.36 28.05 11.22
N ILE A 120 -5.69 27.09 12.09
CA ILE A 120 -6.85 27.20 12.98
C ILE A 120 -6.38 27.84 14.29
N LYS A 121 -7.02 28.95 14.66
CA LYS A 121 -6.79 29.58 15.96
C LYS A 121 -7.62 28.86 17.01
N LYS A 122 -6.96 28.17 17.94
CA LYS A 122 -7.61 27.54 19.10
C LYS A 122 -8.25 28.63 19.99
N PRO A 123 -9.27 28.29 20.82
CA PRO A 123 -9.85 29.22 21.79
C PRO A 123 -8.82 29.79 22.79
N ASN A 124 -7.68 29.11 22.97
CA ASN A 124 -6.57 29.54 23.81
C ASN A 124 -5.63 30.57 23.12
N GLY A 125 -5.92 30.98 21.89
CA GLY A 125 -5.14 31.96 21.14
C GLY A 125 -3.98 31.39 20.31
N GLU A 126 -3.59 30.14 20.57
CA GLU A 126 -2.56 29.39 19.84
C GLU A 126 -3.01 29.06 18.40
N LYS A 127 -2.07 29.18 17.44
CA LYS A 127 -2.31 28.88 16.02
C LYS A 127 -1.79 27.49 15.72
N VAL A 128 -2.68 26.56 15.39
CA VAL A 128 -2.30 25.21 14.95
C VAL A 128 -2.43 25.12 13.43
N THR A 129 -1.36 24.67 12.77
CA THR A 129 -1.35 24.35 11.34
C THR A 129 -1.85 22.92 11.13
N THR A 130 -3.02 22.79 10.52
CA THR A 130 -3.61 21.49 10.16
C THR A 130 -3.76 21.43 8.65
N THR A 131 -3.31 20.33 8.05
CA THR A 131 -3.58 20.02 6.64
C THR A 131 -5.02 19.51 6.53
N VAL A 132 -5.82 20.15 5.69
CA VAL A 132 -7.21 19.74 5.43
C VAL A 132 -7.40 19.59 3.92
N ARG A 133 -8.08 18.52 3.51
CA ARG A 133 -8.45 18.31 2.10
C ARG A 133 -9.28 19.49 1.59
N ILE A 134 -8.96 19.97 0.39
CA ILE A 134 -9.67 21.08 -0.26
C ILE A 134 -11.11 20.66 -0.57
N TRP A 135 -11.30 19.43 -1.04
CA TRP A 135 -12.60 18.89 -1.41
C TRP A 135 -13.24 18.14 -0.25
N ASN A 136 -14.54 18.40 -0.02
CA ASN A 136 -15.36 17.53 0.82
C ASN A 136 -15.59 16.20 0.10
N GLU A 137 -15.46 15.09 0.83
CA GLU A 137 -15.54 13.74 0.27
C GLU A 137 -16.89 13.45 -0.40
N THR A 138 -18.01 13.81 0.24
CA THR A 138 -19.36 13.65 -0.34
C THR A 138 -19.51 14.45 -1.63
N VAL A 139 -19.01 15.69 -1.65
CA VAL A 139 -19.07 16.56 -2.83
C VAL A 139 -18.19 16.02 -3.96
N SER A 140 -16.96 15.61 -3.64
CA SER A 140 -16.02 15.01 -4.59
C SER A 140 -16.62 13.76 -5.25
N ASN A 141 -17.19 12.87 -4.42
CA ASN A 141 -17.77 11.60 -4.87
C ASN A 141 -18.96 11.82 -5.81
N LEU A 142 -19.81 12.80 -5.50
CA LEU A 142 -21.03 13.08 -6.28
C LEU A 142 -20.79 13.97 -7.50
N THR A 143 -19.69 14.73 -7.53
CA THR A 143 -19.36 15.62 -8.66
C THR A 143 -18.35 14.98 -9.59
N LEU A 144 -17.06 15.15 -9.31
CA LEU A 144 -15.98 14.74 -10.20
C LEU A 144 -15.88 13.22 -10.30
N MET A 145 -16.06 12.48 -9.21
CA MET A 145 -15.97 11.02 -9.29
C MET A 145 -17.18 10.41 -10.01
N ALA A 146 -18.40 10.91 -9.80
CA ALA A 146 -19.60 10.50 -10.52
C ALA A 146 -19.52 10.82 -12.03
N LEU A 147 -19.05 12.02 -12.36
CA LEU A 147 -18.76 12.42 -13.74
C LEU A 147 -17.70 11.51 -14.37
N GLY A 148 -16.66 11.18 -13.60
CA GLY A 148 -15.57 10.28 -13.97
C GLY A 148 -16.04 8.94 -14.55
N SER A 149 -17.03 8.33 -13.92
CA SER A 149 -17.57 7.05 -14.40
C SER A 149 -18.48 7.18 -15.61
N SER A 150 -19.25 8.26 -15.64
CA SER A 150 -20.34 8.50 -16.59
C SER A 150 -19.92 9.27 -17.83
N ALA A 151 -18.64 9.64 -17.94
CA ALA A 151 -18.13 10.45 -19.02
C ALA A 151 -18.39 9.84 -20.41
N PRO A 152 -18.24 8.52 -20.64
CA PRO A 152 -18.54 7.93 -21.94
C PRO A 152 -20.00 8.13 -22.36
N GLU A 153 -20.96 7.92 -21.45
CA GLU A 153 -22.39 8.07 -21.71
C GLU A 153 -22.79 9.53 -21.95
N ILE A 154 -22.25 10.43 -21.12
CA ILE A 154 -22.48 11.88 -21.23
C ILE A 154 -21.93 12.40 -22.56
N LEU A 155 -20.70 12.03 -22.91
CA LEU A 155 -20.06 12.48 -24.14
C LEU A 155 -20.72 11.87 -25.38
N LEU A 156 -21.20 10.62 -25.31
CA LEU A 156 -21.99 10.03 -26.40
C LEU A 156 -23.22 10.88 -26.72
N SER A 157 -23.99 11.30 -25.71
CA SER A 157 -25.17 12.13 -25.92
C SER A 157 -24.83 13.52 -26.46
N VAL A 158 -23.72 14.13 -26.02
CA VAL A 158 -23.31 15.45 -26.50
C VAL A 158 -22.80 15.37 -27.95
N VAL A 159 -21.98 14.37 -28.26
CA VAL A 159 -21.40 14.15 -29.59
C VAL A 159 -22.49 13.84 -30.61
N GLU A 160 -23.45 12.99 -30.28
CA GLU A 160 -24.55 12.64 -31.19
C GLU A 160 -25.39 13.86 -31.56
N VAL A 161 -25.77 14.67 -30.56
CA VAL A 161 -26.52 15.91 -30.79
C VAL A 161 -25.70 16.88 -31.64
N CYS A 162 -24.41 17.10 -31.32
CA CYS A 162 -23.57 18.02 -32.10
C CYS A 162 -23.30 17.50 -33.52
N GLY A 163 -23.17 16.18 -33.70
CA GLY A 163 -22.86 15.53 -34.97
C GLY A 163 -24.04 15.49 -35.94
N HIS A 164 -25.27 15.44 -35.44
CA HIS A 164 -26.50 15.42 -36.24
C HIS A 164 -27.18 16.80 -36.31
N ASN A 165 -26.40 17.87 -36.55
CA ASN A 165 -26.93 19.24 -36.72
C ASN A 165 -27.79 19.77 -35.55
N PHE A 166 -27.53 19.31 -34.32
CA PHE A 166 -28.30 19.63 -33.10
C PHE A 166 -29.72 19.05 -33.07
N ASP A 167 -30.01 18.03 -33.87
CA ASP A 167 -31.24 17.26 -33.76
C ASP A 167 -31.12 16.17 -32.67
N ALA A 168 -32.27 15.75 -32.12
CA ALA A 168 -32.30 14.74 -31.07
C ALA A 168 -31.96 13.36 -31.66
N GLY A 169 -30.89 12.75 -31.14
CA GLY A 169 -30.52 11.39 -31.45
C GLY A 169 -31.22 10.37 -30.57
N ASP A 170 -31.42 9.16 -31.10
CA ASP A 170 -32.04 8.05 -30.37
C ASP A 170 -31.01 7.24 -29.56
N LEU A 171 -29.72 7.29 -29.88
CA LEU A 171 -28.73 6.39 -29.28
C LEU A 171 -28.32 6.85 -27.88
N GLY A 172 -28.02 8.14 -27.69
CA GLY A 172 -27.47 8.73 -26.48
C GLY A 172 -28.45 8.71 -25.31
N PRO A 173 -29.67 9.28 -25.44
CA PRO A 173 -30.67 9.24 -24.38
C PRO A 173 -31.06 7.81 -23.97
N ASN A 174 -31.22 6.89 -24.93
CA ASN A 174 -31.53 5.48 -24.63
C ASN A 174 -30.36 4.76 -23.97
N THR A 175 -29.11 5.10 -24.32
CA THR A 175 -27.90 4.59 -23.65
C THR A 175 -27.84 5.05 -22.19
N ILE A 176 -28.16 6.31 -21.91
CA ILE A 176 -28.19 6.89 -20.54
C ILE A 176 -29.24 6.20 -19.66
N VAL A 177 -30.42 5.90 -20.19
CA VAL A 177 -31.47 5.18 -19.44
C VAL A 177 -31.11 3.70 -19.29
N GLY A 178 -30.61 3.07 -20.35
CA GLY A 178 -30.15 1.68 -20.33
C GLY A 178 -29.00 1.43 -19.34
N SER A 179 -27.99 2.31 -19.30
CA SER A 179 -26.86 2.17 -18.38
C SER A 179 -27.29 2.34 -16.93
N ALA A 180 -28.26 3.22 -16.65
CA ALA A 180 -28.82 3.35 -15.31
C ALA A 180 -29.63 2.12 -14.86
N ALA A 181 -30.38 1.50 -15.77
CA ALA A 181 -31.04 0.23 -15.51
C ALA A 181 -30.02 -0.89 -15.21
N PHE A 182 -28.96 -0.97 -16.01
CA PHE A 182 -27.89 -1.93 -15.78
C PHE A 182 -27.16 -1.69 -14.45
N ASN A 183 -26.80 -0.43 -14.16
CA ASN A 183 -26.13 -0.05 -12.92
C ASN A 183 -27.00 -0.36 -11.68
N MET A 184 -28.28 -0.01 -11.71
CA MET A 184 -29.16 -0.19 -10.57
C MET A 184 -29.53 -1.67 -10.33
N PHE A 185 -29.74 -2.45 -11.38
CA PHE A 185 -30.22 -3.82 -11.25
C PHE A 185 -29.09 -4.84 -11.30
N VAL A 186 -28.29 -4.84 -12.37
CA VAL A 186 -27.25 -5.86 -12.59
C VAL A 186 -26.08 -5.66 -11.63
N ILE A 187 -25.53 -4.44 -11.53
CA ILE A 187 -24.35 -4.20 -10.67
C ILE A 187 -24.70 -4.44 -9.20
N ILE A 188 -25.81 -3.89 -8.70
CA ILE A 188 -26.21 -4.13 -7.31
C ILE A 188 -26.53 -5.62 -7.08
N GLY A 189 -27.26 -6.27 -8.00
CA GLY A 189 -27.57 -7.70 -7.90
C GLY A 189 -26.32 -8.60 -7.89
N PHE A 190 -25.30 -8.20 -8.65
CA PHE A 190 -24.01 -8.85 -8.68
C PHE A 190 -23.23 -8.60 -7.38
N CYS A 191 -23.13 -7.36 -6.89
CA CYS A 191 -22.47 -7.02 -5.61
C CYS A 191 -23.07 -7.79 -4.42
N VAL A 192 -24.37 -8.07 -4.46
CA VAL A 192 -25.03 -8.93 -3.47
C VAL A 192 -24.52 -10.37 -3.51
N SER A 193 -24.33 -10.92 -4.72
CA SER A 193 -23.92 -12.31 -4.92
C SER A 193 -22.44 -12.58 -4.61
N VAL A 194 -21.59 -11.56 -4.77
CA VAL A 194 -20.13 -11.70 -4.70
C VAL A 194 -19.60 -11.77 -3.25
N ILE A 195 -20.32 -11.18 -2.29
CA ILE A 195 -19.89 -11.20 -0.88
C ILE A 195 -19.87 -12.63 -0.35
N PRO A 196 -18.79 -13.07 0.34
CA PRO A 196 -18.70 -14.42 0.93
C PRO A 196 -19.89 -14.79 1.82
N ASP A 197 -20.18 -16.09 1.91
CA ASP A 197 -21.34 -16.56 2.66
C ASP A 197 -21.16 -16.33 4.17
N GLY A 198 -22.14 -15.67 4.80
CA GLY A 198 -22.10 -15.31 6.22
C GLY A 198 -21.68 -13.87 6.47
N GLU A 199 -21.04 -13.22 5.51
CA GLU A 199 -20.72 -11.81 5.56
C GLU A 199 -21.85 -10.93 5.03
N HIS A 200 -21.96 -9.72 5.60
CA HIS A 200 -22.90 -8.72 5.15
C HIS A 200 -22.23 -7.34 5.19
N ARG A 201 -22.72 -6.43 4.34
CA ARG A 201 -22.26 -5.03 4.30
C ARG A 201 -23.48 -4.12 4.42
N LYS A 202 -23.34 -3.09 5.27
CA LYS A 202 -24.39 -2.08 5.50
C LYS A 202 -23.96 -0.71 5.01
N VAL A 203 -24.92 0.09 4.58
CA VAL A 203 -24.68 1.51 4.28
C VAL A 203 -24.57 2.27 5.61
N LYS A 204 -23.44 2.96 5.80
CA LYS A 204 -23.13 3.77 6.98
C LYS A 204 -23.82 5.12 6.92
N HIS A 205 -23.75 5.83 5.80
CA HIS A 205 -24.23 7.20 5.65
C HIS A 205 -25.64 7.26 5.04
N LEU A 206 -26.64 6.78 5.79
CA LEU A 206 -28.01 6.67 5.31
C LEU A 206 -28.63 7.97 4.81
N ARG A 207 -28.35 9.10 5.46
CA ARG A 207 -28.93 10.38 5.06
C ARG A 207 -28.47 10.79 3.66
N VAL A 208 -27.18 10.62 3.40
CA VAL A 208 -26.60 10.89 2.08
C VAL A 208 -27.23 9.93 1.07
N PHE A 209 -27.29 8.64 1.39
CA PHE A 209 -27.95 7.63 0.55
C PHE A 209 -29.42 7.96 0.22
N PHE A 210 -30.23 8.41 1.19
CA PHE A 210 -31.62 8.79 0.92
C PHE A 210 -31.72 10.01 0.01
N VAL A 211 -30.85 11.01 0.19
CA VAL A 211 -30.81 12.18 -0.68
C VAL A 211 -30.41 11.77 -2.10
N THR A 212 -29.34 10.99 -2.25
CA THR A 212 -28.86 10.56 -3.59
C THR A 212 -29.86 9.63 -4.29
N ALA A 213 -30.46 8.69 -3.57
CA ALA A 213 -31.48 7.78 -4.11
C ALA A 213 -32.75 8.54 -4.56
N THR A 214 -33.19 9.52 -3.76
CA THR A 214 -34.35 10.36 -4.11
C THR A 214 -34.06 11.20 -5.36
N TRP A 215 -32.89 11.85 -5.41
CA TRP A 215 -32.48 12.63 -6.58
C TRP A 215 -32.26 11.78 -7.82
N SER A 216 -31.76 10.55 -7.66
CA SER A 216 -31.63 9.58 -8.74
C SER A 216 -32.98 9.25 -9.37
N ILE A 217 -33.99 8.86 -8.57
CA ILE A 217 -35.34 8.55 -9.08
C ILE A 217 -36.02 9.82 -9.63
N PHE A 218 -35.84 10.96 -8.96
CA PHE A 218 -36.40 12.23 -9.40
C PHE A 218 -35.85 12.64 -10.77
N ALA A 219 -34.58 12.39 -11.07
CA ALA A 219 -33.99 12.75 -12.36
C ALA A 219 -34.74 12.11 -13.55
N TYR A 220 -35.04 10.80 -13.45
CA TYR A 220 -35.79 10.08 -14.48
C TYR A 220 -37.28 10.43 -14.47
N THR A 221 -37.85 10.71 -13.30
CA THR A 221 -39.22 11.23 -13.21
C THR A 221 -39.34 12.59 -13.89
N TRP A 222 -38.36 13.48 -13.68
CA TRP A 222 -38.27 14.78 -14.33
C TRP A 222 -38.10 14.65 -15.85
N LEU A 223 -37.26 13.73 -16.31
CA LEU A 223 -37.11 13.41 -17.73
C LEU A 223 -38.44 12.98 -18.36
N TYR A 224 -39.22 12.15 -17.67
CA TYR A 224 -40.57 11.79 -18.11
C TYR A 224 -41.50 13.00 -18.17
N LEU A 225 -41.46 13.88 -17.15
CA LEU A 225 -42.30 15.07 -17.11
C LEU A 225 -42.04 16.02 -18.29
N ILE A 226 -40.77 16.28 -18.64
CA ILE A 226 -40.44 17.18 -19.76
C ILE A 226 -40.82 16.57 -21.12
N LEU A 227 -40.74 15.24 -21.29
CA LEU A 227 -41.05 14.58 -22.55
C LEU A 227 -42.55 14.35 -22.79
N ALA A 228 -43.32 14.02 -21.75
CA ALA A 228 -44.68 13.53 -21.89
C ALA A 228 -45.76 14.43 -21.27
N VAL A 229 -45.41 15.32 -20.33
CA VAL A 229 -46.41 16.05 -19.53
C VAL A 229 -46.34 17.57 -19.72
N ILE A 230 -45.15 18.18 -19.64
CA ILE A 230 -44.99 19.63 -19.64
C ILE A 230 -45.05 20.17 -21.08
N SER A 231 -44.12 19.74 -21.93
CA SER A 231 -44.01 20.16 -23.33
C SER A 231 -43.91 18.90 -24.21
N PRO A 232 -45.04 18.22 -24.49
CA PRO A 232 -44.99 16.92 -25.15
C PRO A 232 -44.35 17.02 -26.54
N GLY A 233 -43.24 16.29 -26.73
CA GLY A 233 -42.51 16.23 -28.00
C GLY A 233 -41.60 17.41 -28.33
N ILE A 234 -41.48 18.41 -27.43
CA ILE A 234 -40.66 19.61 -27.64
C ILE A 234 -39.94 19.95 -26.34
N VAL A 235 -38.61 20.07 -26.37
CA VAL A 235 -37.84 20.48 -25.18
C VAL A 235 -37.48 21.96 -25.29
N GLN A 236 -37.99 22.75 -24.35
CA GLN A 236 -37.76 24.19 -24.28
C GLN A 236 -36.40 24.50 -23.63
N VAL A 237 -35.86 25.70 -23.92
CA VAL A 237 -34.57 26.15 -23.37
C VAL A 237 -34.54 26.10 -21.84
N TRP A 238 -35.61 26.52 -21.18
CA TRP A 238 -35.67 26.51 -19.71
C TRP A 238 -35.74 25.09 -19.14
N GLU A 239 -36.37 24.14 -19.84
CA GLU A 239 -36.45 22.73 -19.40
C GLU A 239 -35.05 22.10 -19.39
N GLY A 240 -34.25 22.37 -20.43
CA GLY A 240 -32.84 21.98 -20.49
C GLY A 240 -32.01 22.62 -19.37
N LEU A 241 -32.11 23.95 -19.20
CA LEU A 241 -31.33 24.69 -18.19
C LEU A 241 -31.70 24.30 -16.75
N VAL A 242 -32.97 24.04 -16.46
CA VAL A 242 -33.43 23.57 -15.15
C VAL A 242 -32.91 22.16 -14.88
N THR A 243 -32.92 21.29 -15.90
CA THR A 243 -32.32 19.94 -15.79
C THR A 243 -30.84 20.03 -15.41
N LEU A 244 -30.10 20.95 -16.01
CA LEU A 244 -28.70 21.21 -15.65
C LEU A 244 -28.54 21.80 -14.24
N PHE A 245 -29.45 22.71 -13.84
CA PHE A 245 -29.44 23.34 -12.52
C PHE A 245 -29.76 22.38 -11.37
N PHE A 246 -30.46 21.27 -11.63
CA PHE A 246 -30.68 20.25 -10.61
C PHE A 246 -29.41 19.53 -10.16
N PHE A 247 -28.35 19.50 -10.98
CA PHE A 247 -27.07 18.93 -10.57
C PHE A 247 -26.44 19.67 -9.36
N PRO A 248 -26.15 20.99 -9.41
CA PRO A 248 -25.61 21.70 -8.24
C PRO A 248 -26.57 21.71 -7.05
N LEU A 249 -27.89 21.66 -7.28
CA LEU A 249 -28.88 21.55 -6.20
C LEU A 249 -28.79 20.20 -5.47
N CYS A 250 -28.67 19.10 -6.22
CA CYS A 250 -28.47 17.75 -5.68
C CYS A 250 -27.18 17.69 -4.84
N VAL A 251 -26.07 18.21 -5.38
CA VAL A 251 -24.77 18.27 -4.68
C VAL A 251 -24.86 19.12 -3.41
N GLY A 252 -25.50 20.29 -3.49
CA GLY A 252 -25.70 21.17 -2.34
C GLY A 252 -26.51 20.50 -1.23
N MET A 253 -27.57 19.78 -1.57
CA MET A 253 -28.36 19.05 -0.59
C MET A 253 -27.64 17.82 -0.02
N ALA A 254 -26.86 17.11 -0.83
CA ALA A 254 -26.00 16.04 -0.34
C ALA A 254 -24.95 16.57 0.66
N TYR A 255 -24.34 17.72 0.36
CA TYR A 255 -23.42 18.41 1.27
C TYR A 255 -24.10 18.85 2.57
N VAL A 256 -25.31 19.41 2.50
CA VAL A 256 -26.09 19.80 3.68
C VAL A 256 -26.47 18.58 4.54
N ALA A 257 -26.82 17.46 3.91
CA ALA A 257 -27.12 16.19 4.58
C ALA A 257 -25.89 15.58 5.26
N ASP A 258 -24.72 15.71 4.64
CA ASP A 258 -23.43 15.31 5.21
C ASP A 258 -23.04 16.18 6.41
N ARG A 259 -23.14 17.51 6.26
CA ARG A 259 -22.77 18.50 7.30
C ARG A 259 -23.80 18.70 8.41
N ARG A 260 -24.94 18.00 8.35
CA ARG A 260 -25.98 17.98 9.41
C ARG A 260 -26.55 19.37 9.77
N LEU A 261 -26.65 20.30 8.81
CA LEU A 261 -26.95 21.71 9.11
C LEU A 261 -28.40 22.02 9.55
N LEU A 262 -29.39 21.14 9.35
CA LEU A 262 -30.81 21.50 9.46
C LEU A 262 -31.64 20.81 10.56
N VAL A 263 -31.16 19.76 11.27
CA VAL A 263 -32.04 18.94 12.14
C VAL A 263 -31.62 18.87 13.64
N TYR A 264 -30.50 19.48 14.06
CA TYR A 264 -29.95 19.29 15.42
C TYR A 264 -30.40 20.29 16.50
N LYS A 265 -31.67 20.70 16.52
CA LYS A 265 -32.20 21.48 17.66
C LYS A 265 -32.71 20.61 18.83
N TYR A 266 -32.76 19.28 18.69
CA TYR A 266 -33.44 18.40 19.67
C TYR A 266 -32.70 17.14 20.15
N MET A 267 -31.41 16.96 19.85
CA MET A 267 -30.63 15.88 20.47
C MET A 267 -29.32 16.41 21.04
N TYR A 268 -29.05 16.03 22.30
CA TYR A 268 -27.88 16.45 23.07
C TYR A 268 -26.57 16.12 22.33
N LYS A 269 -25.71 17.13 22.24
CA LYS A 269 -24.36 17.03 21.67
C LYS A 269 -23.40 16.41 22.69
N ARG A 270 -22.74 15.30 22.34
CA ARG A 270 -21.48 14.88 22.97
C ARG A 270 -20.41 14.82 21.89
N TYR A 271 -19.44 15.71 22.00
CA TYR A 271 -18.23 15.69 21.19
C TYR A 271 -17.24 14.73 21.84
N ARG A 272 -16.78 13.71 21.11
CA ARG A 272 -15.58 12.95 21.47
C ARG A 272 -14.55 13.19 20.37
N ALA A 273 -13.40 13.75 20.74
CA ALA A 273 -12.23 13.77 19.86
C ALA A 273 -11.82 12.31 19.61
N GLY A 274 -11.83 11.90 18.34
CA GLY A 274 -11.31 10.60 17.94
C GLY A 274 -9.79 10.62 18.06
N LYS A 275 -9.22 9.64 18.74
CA LYS A 275 -7.78 9.53 19.06
C LYS A 275 -6.86 9.25 17.85
N ARG A 276 -7.37 9.21 16.60
CA ARG A 276 -6.61 8.70 15.44
C ARG A 276 -6.68 9.52 14.17
N ARG A 277 -7.21 10.74 14.22
CA ARG A 277 -7.27 11.71 13.11
C ARG A 277 -8.05 12.90 13.65
N GLY A 278 -7.46 14.08 13.62
CA GLY A 278 -8.11 15.37 13.96
C GLY A 278 -9.32 15.77 13.09
N VAL A 279 -10.17 14.83 12.70
CA VAL A 279 -11.48 15.01 12.08
C VAL A 279 -12.54 14.66 13.14
N ILE A 280 -13.38 15.64 13.47
CA ILE A 280 -14.55 15.44 14.32
C ILE A 280 -15.56 14.59 13.52
N ILE A 281 -15.62 13.29 13.81
CA ILE A 281 -16.60 12.36 13.23
C ILE A 281 -17.60 11.96 14.33
N GLU A 282 -18.87 12.31 14.15
CA GLU A 282 -19.99 11.71 14.89
C GLU A 282 -20.23 10.28 14.37
N THR A 283 -19.90 9.27 15.17
CA THR A 283 -20.36 7.90 14.97
C THR A 283 -21.70 7.70 15.69
N GLU A 284 -22.74 7.30 14.95
CA GLU A 284 -23.94 6.68 15.52
C GLU A 284 -23.94 5.20 15.16
N GLY A 285 -24.10 4.36 16.19
CA GLY A 285 -24.66 3.02 16.03
C GLY A 285 -23.76 1.83 16.35
N GLU A 286 -23.34 1.67 17.60
CA GLU A 286 -23.30 0.34 18.20
C GLU A 286 -23.89 0.36 19.62
N ALA A 287 -24.92 -0.45 19.81
CA ALA A 287 -25.53 -0.69 21.11
C ALA A 287 -24.65 -1.71 21.85
N GLN A 288 -23.91 -1.26 22.87
CA GLN A 288 -23.34 -2.19 23.83
C GLN A 288 -24.43 -2.70 24.78
N ILE A 289 -24.64 -4.02 24.75
CA ILE A 289 -25.48 -4.77 25.67
C ILE A 289 -24.88 -4.64 27.08
N PRO A 290 -25.65 -4.32 28.13
CA PRO A 290 -25.11 -4.10 29.46
C PRO A 290 -24.93 -5.42 30.20
N SER A 291 -23.75 -5.66 30.77
CA SER A 291 -23.56 -6.64 31.83
C SER A 291 -23.01 -5.97 33.10
N LYS A 292 -23.96 -5.48 33.91
CA LYS A 292 -24.05 -5.73 35.36
C LYS A 292 -22.87 -5.28 36.24
N MET A 293 -22.91 -4.05 36.73
CA MET A 293 -23.03 -3.76 38.18
C MET A 293 -23.31 -2.27 38.40
N ASP A 294 -24.50 -1.98 38.91
CA ASP A 294 -24.88 -0.66 39.41
C ASP A 294 -24.12 -0.35 40.70
N ILE A 295 -23.46 0.81 40.75
CA ILE A 295 -23.34 1.59 41.99
C ILE A 295 -23.72 3.03 41.65
N GLU A 296 -24.94 3.35 42.03
CA GLU A 296 -25.50 4.67 42.22
C GLU A 296 -24.57 5.55 43.08
N MET A 297 -24.29 6.79 42.67
CA MET A 297 -24.14 7.87 43.66
C MET A 297 -24.45 9.24 43.06
N ASP A 298 -25.49 9.80 43.69
CA ASP A 298 -26.05 11.12 43.63
C ASP A 298 -25.05 12.23 44.01
N GLY A 299 -25.36 13.45 43.60
CA GLY A 299 -24.44 14.57 43.63
C GLY A 299 -24.01 15.06 45.02
N LYS A 300 -22.75 15.51 45.10
CA LYS A 300 -22.36 16.68 45.91
C LYS A 300 -20.97 17.19 45.54
N MET A 301 -20.94 18.46 45.19
CA MET A 301 -19.78 19.32 45.06
C MET A 301 -19.13 19.49 46.44
N LEU A 302 -17.82 19.20 46.57
CA LEU A 302 -16.95 19.72 47.65
C LEU A 302 -15.49 19.73 47.19
N ASN A 303 -14.84 20.87 47.41
CA ASN A 303 -13.44 21.22 47.11
C ASN A 303 -12.42 20.38 47.89
N SER A 304 -11.24 20.15 47.30
CA SER A 304 -9.96 20.66 47.84
C SER A 304 -8.84 20.51 46.81
N GLU A 305 -8.09 21.59 46.62
CA GLU A 305 -6.79 21.61 45.98
C GLU A 305 -5.78 20.76 46.76
N SER A 306 -5.00 19.95 46.06
CA SER A 306 -3.54 19.80 46.21
C SER A 306 -3.03 18.67 45.31
N PHE A 307 -2.45 19.01 44.17
CA PHE A 307 -1.15 18.53 43.66
C PHE A 307 -1.05 18.93 42.18
N MET A 308 -0.39 20.05 41.95
CA MET A 308 0.32 20.29 40.71
C MET A 308 1.57 19.42 40.79
N ASP A 309 1.74 18.46 39.89
CA ASP A 309 3.08 18.22 39.35
C ASP A 309 3.02 17.78 37.89
N GLY A 310 3.98 18.27 37.13
CA GLY A 310 3.90 18.47 35.70
C GLY A 310 3.90 17.20 34.84
N ALA A 311 3.06 17.23 33.82
CA ALA A 311 3.38 16.61 32.54
C ALA A 311 3.05 17.65 31.46
N MET A 312 4.13 18.16 30.85
CA MET A 312 4.08 19.05 29.69
C MET A 312 3.20 18.46 28.59
N GLY A 313 2.44 19.33 27.93
CA GLY A 313 1.62 18.96 26.79
C GLY A 313 2.46 18.31 25.70
N PHE A 314 2.17 17.05 25.42
CA PHE A 314 2.56 16.42 24.17
C PHE A 314 1.64 16.92 23.06
N ASP A 315 2.23 17.35 21.96
CA ASP A 315 1.52 17.77 20.76
C ASP A 315 0.63 16.61 20.27
N GLU A 316 -0.64 16.90 19.98
CA GLU A 316 -1.63 15.93 19.49
C GLU A 316 -1.20 15.26 18.16
N LYS A 317 -0.26 15.90 17.44
CA LYS A 317 0.39 15.37 16.23
C LYS A 317 1.40 14.26 16.53
N ASP A 318 2.16 14.39 17.62
CA ASP A 318 3.16 13.41 18.02
C ASP A 318 2.49 12.11 18.49
N LEU A 319 1.32 12.23 19.13
CA LEU A 319 0.49 11.09 19.54
C LEU A 319 -0.05 10.27 18.35
N ASP A 320 -0.47 10.91 17.26
CA ASP A 320 -0.96 10.23 16.05
C ASP A 320 0.18 9.50 15.31
N GLU A 321 1.40 10.06 15.31
CA GLU A 321 2.59 9.44 14.71
C GLU A 321 3.13 8.29 15.56
N GLU A 322 3.15 8.45 16.90
CA GLU A 322 3.49 7.37 17.82
C GLU A 322 2.49 6.21 17.75
N GLU A 323 1.19 6.48 17.63
CA GLU A 323 0.18 5.42 17.56
C GLU A 323 0.27 4.65 16.23
N ALA A 324 0.57 5.34 15.11
CA ALA A 324 0.86 4.71 13.83
C ALA A 324 2.15 3.87 13.88
N ARG A 325 3.18 4.34 14.58
CA ARG A 325 4.42 3.60 14.83
C ARG A 325 4.14 2.30 15.59
N ARG A 326 3.36 2.37 16.67
CA ARG A 326 2.96 1.18 17.46
C ARG A 326 2.16 0.18 16.63
N GLU A 327 1.27 0.66 15.77
CA GLU A 327 0.48 -0.22 14.88
C GLU A 327 1.37 -0.93 13.85
N MET A 328 2.35 -0.22 13.26
CA MET A 328 3.31 -0.81 12.32
C MET A 328 4.21 -1.86 13.00
N VAL A 329 4.67 -1.59 14.23
CA VAL A 329 5.46 -2.54 15.01
C VAL A 329 4.67 -3.81 15.31
N ARG A 330 3.39 -3.67 15.70
CA ARG A 330 2.51 -4.82 15.94
C ARG A 330 2.35 -5.68 14.69
N ILE A 331 2.15 -5.05 13.53
CA ILE A 331 2.02 -5.74 12.24
C ILE A 331 3.31 -6.48 11.87
N LEU A 332 4.47 -5.82 11.97
CA LEU A 332 5.77 -6.44 11.68
C LEU A 332 6.08 -7.63 12.61
N LYS A 333 5.74 -7.53 13.91
CA LYS A 333 5.93 -8.63 14.87
C LYS A 333 5.00 -9.81 14.55
N GLU A 334 3.74 -9.54 14.21
CA GLU A 334 2.79 -10.58 13.76
C GLU A 334 3.26 -11.28 12.47
N LEU A 335 3.80 -10.50 11.52
CA LEU A 335 4.36 -11.05 10.27
C LEU A 335 5.61 -11.89 10.52
N LYS A 336 6.52 -11.46 11.40
CA LYS A 336 7.72 -12.22 11.78
C LYS A 336 7.37 -13.53 12.51
N GLN A 337 6.32 -13.52 13.34
CA GLN A 337 5.81 -14.74 13.99
C GLN A 337 5.16 -15.72 12.99
N LYS A 338 4.45 -15.20 11.99
CA LYS A 338 3.82 -16.01 10.94
C LYS A 338 4.81 -16.54 9.91
N HIS A 339 5.87 -15.78 9.64
CA HIS A 339 6.87 -16.09 8.61
C HIS A 339 8.30 -15.94 9.16
N PRO A 340 8.75 -16.82 10.08
CA PRO A 340 10.12 -16.80 10.59
C PRO A 340 11.17 -17.11 9.50
N GLU A 341 10.76 -17.73 8.39
CA GLU A 341 11.59 -18.08 7.24
C GLU A 341 11.87 -16.92 6.27
N LYS A 342 11.09 -15.83 6.35
CA LYS A 342 11.21 -14.71 5.42
C LYS A 342 12.22 -13.69 5.89
N GLU A 343 13.03 -13.20 4.96
CA GLU A 343 13.99 -12.12 5.22
C GLU A 343 13.27 -10.83 5.64
N MET A 344 13.96 -9.98 6.39
CA MET A 344 13.42 -8.70 6.89
C MET A 344 12.85 -7.84 5.76
N GLU A 345 13.42 -7.92 4.56
CA GLU A 345 12.97 -7.20 3.36
C GLU A 345 11.55 -7.59 2.94
N GLN A 346 11.28 -8.89 2.87
CA GLN A 346 9.96 -9.41 2.50
C GLN A 346 8.93 -9.10 3.59
N LEU A 347 9.33 -9.13 4.86
CA LEU A 347 8.48 -8.75 5.99
C LEU A 347 8.08 -7.27 5.93
N ILE A 348 9.00 -6.38 5.55
CA ILE A 348 8.72 -4.95 5.34
C ILE A 348 7.76 -4.74 4.17
N GLU A 349 7.94 -5.46 3.07
CA GLU A 349 7.02 -5.41 1.92
C GLU A 349 5.60 -5.83 2.33
N LEU A 350 5.46 -6.96 3.03
CA LEU A 350 4.17 -7.44 3.54
C LEU A 350 3.55 -6.46 4.54
N ALA A 351 4.34 -5.85 5.43
CA ALA A 351 3.85 -4.87 6.39
C ALA A 351 3.31 -3.61 5.70
N ASN A 352 4.07 -3.07 4.74
CA ASN A 352 3.63 -1.93 3.93
C ASN A 352 2.36 -2.25 3.14
N TYR A 353 2.29 -3.44 2.55
CA TYR A 353 1.10 -3.89 1.82
C TYR A 353 -0.13 -4.00 2.74
N GLN A 354 0.02 -4.54 3.95
CA GLN A 354 -1.06 -4.63 4.93
C GLN A 354 -1.54 -3.25 5.38
N VAL A 355 -0.63 -2.32 5.69
CA VAL A 355 -0.98 -0.94 6.07
C VAL A 355 -1.74 -0.25 4.94
N LEU A 356 -1.26 -0.36 3.70
CA LEU A 356 -1.93 0.24 2.53
C LEU A 356 -3.30 -0.40 2.26
N THR A 357 -3.47 -1.69 2.57
CA THR A 357 -4.73 -2.41 2.37
C THR A 357 -5.80 -2.01 3.38
N GLN A 358 -5.40 -1.73 4.62
CA GLN A 358 -6.30 -1.28 5.70
C GLN A 358 -6.78 0.17 5.55
N GLN A 359 -6.08 0.99 4.76
CA GLN A 359 -6.52 2.35 4.50
C GLN A 359 -7.81 2.38 3.67
N GLN A 360 -8.69 3.34 3.96
CA GLN A 360 -9.88 3.59 3.16
C GLN A 360 -9.49 4.07 1.76
N LYS A 361 -9.97 3.35 0.75
CA LYS A 361 -9.67 3.59 -0.66
C LYS A 361 -10.80 4.39 -1.32
N SER A 362 -10.44 5.19 -2.31
CA SER A 362 -11.40 5.98 -3.08
C SER A 362 -12.07 5.16 -4.20
N ARG A 363 -13.16 5.70 -4.75
CA ARG A 363 -13.83 5.11 -5.92
C ARG A 363 -12.89 4.99 -7.11
N ALA A 364 -12.10 6.05 -7.35
CA ALA A 364 -11.14 6.07 -8.44
C ALA A 364 -10.14 4.92 -8.28
N PHE A 365 -9.62 4.68 -7.07
CA PHE A 365 -8.75 3.55 -6.79
C PHE A 365 -9.35 2.21 -7.24
N TYR A 366 -10.58 1.90 -6.81
CA TYR A 366 -11.22 0.62 -7.14
C TYR A 366 -11.46 0.43 -8.63
N ARG A 367 -11.84 1.50 -9.34
CA ARG A 367 -12.04 1.46 -10.78
C ARG A 367 -10.72 1.32 -11.53
N CYS A 368 -9.70 2.08 -11.13
CA CYS A 368 -8.35 1.99 -11.69
C CYS A 368 -7.75 0.59 -11.49
N GLN A 369 -7.89 0.03 -10.29
CA GLN A 369 -7.42 -1.30 -9.94
C GLN A 369 -8.12 -2.38 -10.78
N ALA A 370 -9.45 -2.30 -10.94
CA ALA A 370 -10.21 -3.23 -11.77
C ALA A 370 -9.76 -3.20 -13.24
N THR A 371 -9.60 -2.01 -13.83
CA THR A 371 -9.13 -1.87 -15.21
C THR A 371 -7.71 -2.38 -15.38
N ARG A 372 -6.83 -2.15 -14.42
CA ARG A 372 -5.44 -2.63 -14.46
C ARG A 372 -5.35 -4.16 -14.40
N ILE A 373 -6.15 -4.82 -13.56
CA ILE A 373 -6.24 -6.29 -13.54
C ILE A 373 -6.78 -6.81 -14.88
N MET A 374 -7.89 -6.26 -15.39
CA MET A 374 -8.48 -6.68 -16.67
C MET A 374 -7.54 -6.53 -17.87
N THR A 375 -6.57 -5.62 -17.80
CA THR A 375 -5.65 -5.33 -18.90
C THR A 375 -4.27 -5.95 -18.70
N GLY A 376 -4.06 -6.80 -17.68
CA GLY A 376 -2.78 -7.47 -17.41
C GLY A 376 -1.68 -6.54 -16.86
N ALA A 377 -2.08 -5.48 -16.13
CA ALA A 377 -1.18 -4.54 -15.46
C ALA A 377 -1.00 -4.81 -13.95
N GLY A 378 -1.64 -5.85 -13.41
CA GLY A 378 -1.44 -6.33 -12.03
C GLY A 378 -2.04 -5.47 -10.92
N ASN A 379 -1.66 -5.79 -9.66
CA ASN A 379 -2.12 -5.10 -8.45
C ASN A 379 -1.24 -3.89 -8.11
N VAL A 380 -1.84 -2.70 -8.05
CA VAL A 380 -1.13 -1.42 -7.86
C VAL A 380 -0.47 -1.32 -6.48
N LEU A 381 -1.17 -1.82 -5.44
CA LEU A 381 -0.66 -1.77 -4.07
C LEU A 381 0.55 -2.68 -3.91
N LYS A 382 0.47 -3.91 -4.45
CA LYS A 382 1.56 -4.89 -4.41
C LYS A 382 2.77 -4.37 -5.17
N LYS A 383 2.57 -3.82 -6.37
CA LYS A 383 3.66 -3.24 -7.18
C LYS A 383 4.37 -2.09 -6.47
N HIS A 384 3.62 -1.18 -5.82
CA HIS A 384 4.24 -0.08 -5.11
C HIS A 384 4.96 -0.52 -3.83
N ALA A 385 4.41 -1.49 -3.10
CA ALA A 385 5.08 -2.08 -1.94
C ALA A 385 6.45 -2.66 -2.35
N ALA A 386 6.49 -3.42 -3.46
CA ALA A 386 7.72 -3.95 -4.04
C ALA A 386 8.69 -2.84 -4.53
N ASP A 387 8.20 -1.82 -5.25
CA ASP A 387 9.04 -0.70 -5.72
C ASP A 387 9.62 0.13 -4.56
N GLN A 388 8.88 0.27 -3.45
CA GLN A 388 9.33 0.97 -2.26
C GLN A 388 10.37 0.16 -1.49
N ALA A 389 10.18 -1.17 -1.39
CA ALA A 389 11.19 -2.08 -0.83
C ALA A 389 12.49 -1.99 -1.64
N ARG A 390 12.43 -2.09 -2.97
CA ARG A 390 13.60 -1.96 -3.86
C ARG A 390 14.33 -0.61 -3.69
N LYS A 391 13.59 0.49 -3.55
CA LYS A 391 14.19 1.83 -3.32
C LYS A 391 14.82 1.98 -1.94
N ALA A 392 14.27 1.33 -0.90
CA ALA A 392 14.85 1.33 0.43
C ALA A 392 16.19 0.57 0.47
N VAL A 393 16.30 -0.50 -0.32
CA VAL A 393 17.52 -1.33 -0.46
C VAL A 393 18.60 -0.62 -1.29
N GLY A 394 18.24 0.07 -2.38
CA GLY A 394 19.22 0.83 -3.18
C GLY A 394 19.90 1.99 -2.44
N ALA A 395 19.36 2.43 -1.30
CA ALA A 395 20.00 3.39 -0.41
C ALA A 395 21.03 2.75 0.55
N TYR A 396 21.03 1.41 0.65
CA TYR A 396 21.95 0.64 1.50
C TYR A 396 23.22 0.23 0.72
N GLU A 397 23.10 -0.09 -0.57
CA GLU A 397 24.25 -0.40 -1.44
C GLU A 397 25.15 0.82 -1.74
N ILE A 398 24.66 2.05 -1.59
CA ILE A 398 25.45 3.27 -1.88
C ILE A 398 26.30 3.72 -0.66
N ARG A 399 26.22 3.04 0.49
CA ARG A 399 26.96 3.47 1.70
C ARG A 399 28.13 2.58 2.12
N SER A 400 28.36 1.47 1.41
CA SER A 400 29.57 0.68 1.55
C SER A 400 30.18 0.48 0.17
N GLU A 401 30.96 1.45 -0.29
CA GLU A 401 32.18 1.19 -1.07
C GLU A 401 32.97 2.49 -1.26
N VAL A 402 34.12 2.51 -0.57
CA VAL A 402 35.41 3.09 -0.97
C VAL A 402 35.43 4.60 -1.27
N SER A 403 36.04 5.34 -0.34
CA SER A 403 36.65 6.63 -0.64
C SER A 403 37.75 6.42 -1.70
N GLU A 404 37.40 6.58 -2.97
CA GLU A 404 38.35 6.67 -4.08
C GLU A 404 39.27 7.88 -3.88
N ASN A 405 40.49 7.65 -3.36
CA ASN A 405 41.75 8.34 -3.73
C ASN A 405 42.83 8.12 -2.66
N ASP A 406 43.63 7.05 -2.77
CA ASP A 406 45.00 7.02 -2.23
C ASP A 406 45.83 5.99 -3.01
N PHE A 407 46.49 6.42 -4.10
CA PHE A 407 47.38 5.58 -4.91
C PHE A 407 48.77 5.35 -4.28
N SER A 408 48.94 5.56 -2.97
CA SER A 408 50.22 5.39 -2.25
C SER A 408 50.29 4.05 -1.50
N SER A 409 51.38 3.30 -1.65
CA SER A 409 51.67 2.11 -0.84
C SER A 409 52.01 2.53 0.60
N LYS A 410 51.27 2.03 1.60
CA LYS A 410 51.51 2.29 3.02
C LYS A 410 52.05 1.03 3.71
N VAL A 411 53.09 1.16 4.53
CA VAL A 411 53.68 0.06 5.31
C VAL A 411 53.56 0.36 6.80
N PHE A 412 52.94 -0.54 7.58
CA PHE A 412 52.67 -0.36 9.01
C PHE A 412 52.60 -1.71 9.76
N PHE A 413 52.54 -1.66 11.09
CA PHE A 413 52.34 -2.85 11.92
C PHE A 413 50.86 -3.21 12.06
N ASP A 414 50.53 -4.50 11.92
CA ASP A 414 49.19 -5.02 12.18
C ASP A 414 49.27 -6.37 12.89
N PRO A 415 48.92 -6.46 14.19
CA PRO A 415 48.42 -5.39 15.07
C PRO A 415 49.51 -4.37 15.50
N GLY A 416 49.10 -3.24 16.09
CA GLY A 416 50.01 -2.20 16.63
C GLY A 416 50.51 -2.44 18.06
N THR A 417 49.98 -3.45 18.74
CA THR A 417 50.33 -3.81 20.11
C THR A 417 50.43 -5.33 20.18
N TYR A 418 51.52 -5.82 20.76
CA TYR A 418 51.84 -7.24 20.92
C TYR A 418 51.99 -7.55 22.39
N GLN A 419 51.62 -8.77 22.75
CA GLN A 419 51.63 -9.27 24.11
C GLN A 419 52.28 -10.63 24.09
N CYS A 420 53.29 -10.84 24.93
CA CYS A 420 53.97 -12.12 25.08
C CYS A 420 54.24 -12.40 26.56
N LEU A 421 54.29 -13.69 26.91
CA LEU A 421 54.77 -14.15 28.20
C LEU A 421 56.29 -14.19 28.17
N GLU A 422 56.92 -13.99 29.32
CA GLU A 422 58.38 -14.08 29.48
C GLU A 422 58.94 -15.41 28.94
N ASN A 423 58.26 -16.51 29.24
CA ASN A 423 58.61 -17.87 28.79
C ASN A 423 58.43 -18.18 27.29
N CYS A 424 57.98 -17.22 26.47
CA CYS A 424 57.65 -17.46 25.06
C CYS A 424 58.88 -17.70 24.18
N GLY A 425 60.07 -17.30 24.67
CA GLY A 425 61.36 -17.37 23.97
C GLY A 425 61.51 -16.39 22.79
N THR A 426 60.52 -16.28 21.90
CA THR A 426 60.54 -15.32 20.78
C THR A 426 59.16 -14.77 20.45
N VAL A 427 59.04 -13.45 20.28
CA VAL A 427 57.82 -12.77 19.84
C VAL A 427 57.89 -12.44 18.34
N ALA A 428 56.78 -12.66 17.64
CA ALA A 428 56.65 -12.42 16.20
C ALA A 428 55.77 -11.20 15.91
N LEU A 429 56.31 -10.20 15.20
CA LEU A 429 55.62 -8.98 14.81
C LEU A 429 55.36 -8.96 13.30
N ASN A 430 54.11 -8.67 12.90
CA ASN A 430 53.71 -8.62 11.51
C ASN A 430 53.74 -7.19 10.96
N VAL A 431 54.43 -7.03 9.83
CA VAL A 431 54.50 -5.79 9.05
C VAL A 431 53.70 -5.98 7.76
N VAL A 432 52.71 -5.12 7.54
CA VAL A 432 51.77 -5.20 6.43
C VAL A 432 51.98 -4.04 5.47
N ARG A 433 51.88 -4.35 4.17
CA ARG A 433 51.88 -3.40 3.06
C ARG A 433 50.47 -3.34 2.47
N LEU A 434 49.83 -2.18 2.57
CA LEU A 434 48.48 -1.93 2.06
C LEU A 434 48.49 -0.88 0.94
N GLY A 435 47.83 -1.20 -0.18
CA GLY A 435 47.64 -0.28 -1.31
C GLY A 435 48.87 -0.11 -2.22
N GLY A 436 48.69 0.65 -3.31
CA GLY A 436 49.72 0.90 -4.32
C GLY A 436 49.96 -0.28 -5.29
N ASP A 437 50.95 -0.12 -6.17
CA ASP A 437 51.31 -1.11 -7.19
C ASP A 437 52.19 -2.23 -6.59
N LEU A 438 51.63 -3.45 -6.52
CA LEU A 438 52.27 -4.66 -5.99
C LEU A 438 53.41 -5.21 -6.86
N THR A 439 53.70 -4.60 -8.01
CA THR A 439 54.79 -5.02 -8.91
C THR A 439 56.17 -4.55 -8.46
N ASN A 440 56.25 -3.51 -7.62
CA ASN A 440 57.53 -2.96 -7.13
C ASN A 440 57.95 -3.59 -5.80
N THR A 441 59.26 -3.78 -5.63
CA THR A 441 59.87 -4.21 -4.37
C THR A 441 59.94 -3.04 -3.39
N VAL A 442 59.50 -3.22 -2.16
CA VAL A 442 59.53 -2.18 -1.10
C VAL A 442 60.36 -2.69 0.07
N SER A 443 61.29 -1.87 0.58
CA SER A 443 62.07 -2.19 1.79
C SER A 443 61.79 -1.21 2.91
N VAL A 444 61.69 -1.70 4.14
CA VAL A 444 61.52 -0.89 5.37
C VAL A 444 62.52 -1.34 6.43
N GLU A 445 63.12 -0.41 7.14
CA GLU A 445 64.06 -0.66 8.24
C GLU A 445 63.29 -0.73 9.57
N TYR A 446 63.69 -1.63 10.47
CA TYR A 446 63.12 -1.72 11.83
C TYR A 446 64.21 -1.74 12.90
N ARG A 447 63.88 -1.22 14.09
CA ARG A 447 64.75 -1.21 15.27
C ARG A 447 63.93 -1.35 16.56
N THR A 448 64.51 -1.99 17.57
CA THR A 448 63.96 -2.03 18.94
C THR A 448 64.45 -0.83 19.76
N GLU A 449 63.62 -0.37 20.70
CA GLU A 449 63.87 0.75 21.60
C GLU A 449 63.34 0.40 23.00
N ASP A 450 64.18 0.59 24.02
CA ASP A 450 63.86 0.27 25.42
C ASP A 450 62.69 1.12 25.92
N GLY A 451 61.77 0.50 26.67
CA GLY A 451 60.70 1.18 27.39
C GLY A 451 60.93 1.06 28.90
N THR A 452 60.08 0.32 29.60
CA THR A 452 60.38 -0.18 30.95
C THR A 452 61.21 -1.46 30.90
N ALA A 453 61.03 -2.27 29.86
CA ALA A 453 61.88 -3.42 29.57
C ALA A 453 63.21 -2.96 28.94
N ASN A 454 64.31 -3.52 29.45
CA ASN A 454 65.68 -3.21 29.07
C ASN A 454 66.29 -4.31 28.18
N ALA A 455 66.93 -3.91 27.09
CA ALA A 455 67.66 -4.84 26.23
C ALA A 455 68.83 -5.50 26.99
N GLY A 456 68.79 -6.83 27.11
CA GLY A 456 69.80 -7.67 27.74
C GLY A 456 69.43 -8.22 29.12
N SER A 457 68.39 -7.68 29.77
CA SER A 457 67.69 -8.31 30.90
C SER A 457 66.44 -9.02 30.42
N ASP A 458 65.56 -8.32 29.69
CA ASP A 458 64.17 -8.78 29.47
C ASP A 458 63.92 -9.17 28.01
N TYR A 459 64.66 -8.56 27.07
CA TYR A 459 64.63 -8.92 25.65
C TYR A 459 65.98 -8.67 24.95
N GLN A 460 66.18 -9.23 23.76
CA GLN A 460 67.41 -9.02 22.99
C GLN A 460 67.27 -7.87 21.96
N PHE A 461 68.23 -6.92 21.98
CA PHE A 461 68.28 -5.83 21.00
C PHE A 461 68.37 -6.37 19.56
N THR A 462 67.40 -5.97 18.73
CA THR A 462 67.26 -6.40 17.33
C THR A 462 67.05 -5.19 16.40
N GLU A 463 67.80 -5.14 15.28
CA GLU A 463 67.63 -4.19 14.17
C GLU A 463 67.78 -4.90 12.82
N GLY A 464 67.06 -4.45 11.77
CA GLY A 464 67.10 -5.11 10.47
C GLY A 464 66.32 -4.42 9.35
N VAL A 465 66.29 -5.06 8.17
CA VAL A 465 65.55 -4.59 6.99
C VAL A 465 64.56 -5.66 6.54
N VAL A 466 63.30 -5.28 6.40
CA VAL A 466 62.24 -6.11 5.82
C VAL A 466 62.07 -5.73 4.35
N VAL A 467 62.13 -6.73 3.46
CA VAL A 467 61.98 -6.55 2.01
C VAL A 467 60.71 -7.28 1.55
N PHE A 468 59.79 -6.54 0.94
CA PHE A 468 58.59 -7.05 0.28
C PHE A 468 58.87 -7.24 -1.21
N ASN A 469 58.92 -8.48 -1.66
CA ASN A 469 59.03 -8.81 -3.09
C ASN A 469 57.70 -8.54 -3.83
N PRO A 470 57.70 -8.51 -5.17
CA PRO A 470 56.47 -8.33 -5.94
C PRO A 470 55.40 -9.37 -5.57
N GLY A 471 54.20 -8.89 -5.21
CA GLY A 471 53.08 -9.72 -4.75
C GLY A 471 53.08 -10.12 -3.27
N GLU A 472 54.09 -9.76 -2.48
CA GLU A 472 54.11 -9.98 -1.03
C GLU A 472 53.49 -8.79 -0.29
N THR A 473 52.50 -9.05 0.57
CA THR A 473 51.79 -8.04 1.37
C THR A 473 52.14 -8.07 2.85
N GLU A 474 52.73 -9.15 3.36
CA GLU A 474 52.99 -9.34 4.79
C GLU A 474 54.38 -9.97 5.04
N LYS A 475 55.06 -9.52 6.10
CA LYS A 475 56.35 -10.08 6.58
C LYS A 475 56.39 -10.09 8.09
N GLU A 476 57.05 -11.10 8.64
CA GLU A 476 57.21 -11.33 10.09
C GLU A 476 58.62 -10.93 10.55
N ILE A 477 58.72 -10.21 11.68
CA ILE A 477 59.94 -9.87 12.42
C ILE A 477 59.94 -10.69 13.71
N ARG A 478 61.07 -11.29 14.10
CA ARG A 478 61.18 -12.07 15.34
C ARG A 478 62.17 -11.41 16.29
N ILE A 479 61.78 -11.29 17.56
CA ILE A 479 62.58 -10.71 18.65
C ILE A 479 62.63 -11.72 19.78
N ASP A 480 63.83 -11.98 20.31
CA ASP A 480 64.04 -12.96 21.36
C ASP A 480 63.73 -12.33 22.74
N ILE A 481 62.94 -13.02 23.56
CA ILE A 481 62.55 -12.65 24.93
C ILE A 481 63.37 -13.50 25.91
N ILE A 482 63.86 -12.89 26.98
CA ILE A 482 64.67 -13.54 28.02
C ILE A 482 63.73 -13.95 29.15
N ASP A 483 63.94 -15.15 29.71
CA ASP A 483 63.08 -15.81 30.71
C ASP A 483 63.86 -16.03 32.01
N ASP A 484 63.34 -15.55 33.15
CA ASP A 484 63.86 -15.81 34.48
C ASP A 484 62.79 -16.29 35.51
N ASP A 485 63.16 -16.43 36.78
CA ASP A 485 62.31 -17.03 37.85
C ASP A 485 61.98 -15.98 38.95
N ILE A 486 62.08 -14.68 38.63
CA ILE A 486 61.89 -13.56 39.55
C ILE A 486 60.62 -12.83 39.15
N PHE A 487 59.69 -12.68 40.11
CA PHE A 487 58.50 -11.88 39.88
C PHE A 487 58.85 -10.40 39.58
N GLU A 488 58.36 -9.91 38.45
CA GLU A 488 58.56 -8.55 37.93
C GLU A 488 57.21 -7.89 37.57
N GLU A 489 57.18 -6.56 37.44
CA GLU A 489 55.97 -5.85 36.98
C GLU A 489 55.84 -5.94 35.45
N ASP A 490 54.64 -5.80 34.88
CA ASP A 490 54.46 -5.83 33.42
C ASP A 490 55.34 -4.78 32.72
N GLU A 491 56.27 -5.23 31.88
CA GLU A 491 57.22 -4.36 31.20
C GLU A 491 56.92 -4.23 29.70
N HIS A 492 57.39 -3.15 29.08
CA HIS A 492 57.20 -2.96 27.64
C HIS A 492 58.42 -2.36 26.95
N PHE A 493 58.59 -2.71 25.69
CA PHE A 493 59.55 -2.10 24.77
C PHE A 493 58.86 -1.77 23.43
N LEU A 494 59.50 -0.93 22.61
CA LEU A 494 58.95 -0.47 21.33
C LEU A 494 59.76 -0.98 20.14
N VAL A 495 59.07 -1.19 19.01
CA VAL A 495 59.68 -1.54 17.72
C VAL A 495 59.28 -0.49 16.68
N HIS A 496 60.23 0.21 16.10
CA HIS A 496 59.99 1.32 15.18
C HIS A 496 60.28 0.93 13.72
N LEU A 497 59.37 1.27 12.81
CA LEU A 497 59.60 1.22 11.35
C LEU A 497 60.10 2.57 10.84
N SER A 498 61.13 2.54 10.00
CA SER A 498 61.74 3.73 9.42
C SER A 498 62.23 3.48 7.99
N ASN A 499 62.54 4.57 7.27
CA ASN A 499 63.28 4.54 6.01
C ASN A 499 62.68 3.64 4.88
N VAL A 500 61.38 3.79 4.59
CA VAL A 500 60.71 3.08 3.50
C VAL A 500 61.27 3.51 2.14
N LYS A 501 61.72 2.54 1.32
CA LYS A 501 62.29 2.76 -0.02
C LYS A 501 61.61 1.84 -1.04
N VAL A 502 61.36 2.36 -2.25
CA VAL A 502 60.86 1.57 -3.39
C VAL A 502 62.03 1.26 -4.32
N ILE A 503 62.27 -0.02 -4.59
CA ILE A 503 63.31 -0.49 -5.50
C ILE A 503 62.63 -0.92 -6.79
N SER A 504 62.78 -0.14 -7.86
CA SER A 504 62.31 -0.49 -9.21
C SER A 504 63.48 -1.04 -10.03
N GLU A 505 63.44 -2.33 -10.38
CA GLU A 505 64.41 -2.93 -11.29
C GLU A 505 63.97 -2.74 -12.74
N GLY A 506 64.49 -1.73 -13.45
CA GLY A 506 64.39 -1.71 -14.92
C GLY A 506 64.59 -0.37 -15.63
N THR A 507 65.75 -0.25 -16.27
CA THR A 507 66.12 0.64 -17.40
C THR A 507 66.44 2.11 -17.10
N GLY A 508 67.74 2.42 -17.11
CA GLY A 508 68.24 3.77 -17.13
C GLY A 508 67.88 4.48 -18.44
N TYR A 509 67.13 5.57 -18.32
CA TYR A 509 67.20 6.78 -19.16
C TYR A 509 66.54 7.90 -18.39
N VAL A 510 67.33 8.81 -17.82
CA VAL A 510 66.80 10.02 -17.18
C VAL A 510 66.45 11.03 -18.26
N GLN A 511 65.15 11.21 -18.52
CA GLN A 511 64.63 12.43 -19.15
C GLN A 511 63.76 13.18 -18.13
N PRO A 512 64.02 14.47 -17.86
CA PRO A 512 63.20 15.26 -16.98
C PRO A 512 62.10 15.94 -17.79
N ARG A 513 60.84 15.48 -17.65
CA ARG A 513 59.64 16.33 -17.81
C ARG A 513 58.33 15.57 -17.57
N ALA A 514 57.53 16.16 -16.69
CA ALA A 514 56.08 16.25 -16.64
C ALA A 514 55.52 15.79 -15.30
N ASN A 515 54.75 16.69 -14.68
CA ASN A 515 54.00 16.53 -13.43
C ASN A 515 53.20 15.21 -13.37
N HIS A 516 53.84 14.16 -12.88
CA HIS A 516 53.20 12.96 -12.35
C HIS A 516 53.94 12.61 -11.06
N SER A 517 53.18 12.44 -9.99
CA SER A 517 53.64 12.13 -8.64
C SER A 517 54.64 10.98 -8.64
N ASP A 518 55.85 11.25 -8.17
CA ASP A 518 56.78 10.21 -7.74
C ASP A 518 56.03 9.24 -6.83
N THR A 519 56.15 7.94 -7.10
CA THR A 519 55.57 6.83 -6.36
C THR A 519 56.17 6.76 -4.95
N LEU A 520 55.70 7.63 -4.06
CA LEU A 520 56.15 7.74 -2.68
C LEU A 520 55.41 6.71 -1.83
N ALA A 521 56.01 5.53 -1.66
CA ALA A 521 55.62 4.64 -0.57
C ALA A 521 55.89 5.35 0.76
N GLY A 522 54.92 5.32 1.67
CA GLY A 522 54.97 6.02 2.95
C GLY A 522 54.80 5.06 4.13
N LEU A 523 55.25 5.49 5.31
CA LEU A 523 54.91 4.79 6.56
C LEU A 523 53.43 5.00 6.85
N GLY A 524 52.69 3.91 7.08
CA GLY A 524 51.34 3.95 7.62
C GLY A 524 51.36 4.09 9.15
N LEU A 525 50.20 4.34 9.73
CA LEU A 525 49.99 4.31 11.17
C LEU A 525 49.33 2.97 11.54
N PRO A 526 49.80 2.24 12.55
CA PRO A 526 50.94 2.55 13.43
C PRO A 526 52.31 2.22 12.81
N CYS A 527 53.25 3.17 12.86
CA CYS A 527 54.64 2.95 12.43
C CYS A 527 55.56 2.44 13.55
N SER A 528 55.01 2.27 14.76
CA SER A 528 55.70 1.73 15.92
C SER A 528 54.79 0.72 16.60
N ALA A 529 55.30 -0.45 16.93
CA ALA A 529 54.60 -1.46 17.70
C ALA A 529 55.08 -1.43 19.15
N THR A 530 54.15 -1.56 20.09
CA THR A 530 54.48 -1.74 21.52
C THR A 530 54.38 -3.22 21.85
N VAL A 531 55.42 -3.79 22.43
CA VAL A 531 55.43 -5.17 22.93
C VAL A 531 55.40 -5.13 24.44
N THR A 532 54.40 -5.75 25.05
CA THR A 532 54.30 -5.91 26.50
C THR A 532 54.71 -7.34 26.87
N ILE A 533 55.70 -7.46 27.76
CA ILE A 533 56.15 -8.69 28.36
C ILE A 533 55.37 -8.85 29.67
N PHE A 534 54.62 -9.94 29.78
CA PHE A 534 53.92 -10.31 31.00
C PHE A 534 54.74 -11.35 31.74
N ASP A 535 55.03 -11.04 33.00
CA ASP A 535 55.53 -12.01 33.96
C ASP A 535 54.47 -13.11 34.19
N ASP A 536 54.90 -14.36 34.31
CA ASP A 536 54.04 -15.53 34.48
C ASP A 536 54.05 -16.09 35.92
N ASP A 537 54.75 -15.45 36.86
CA ASP A 537 54.97 -15.96 38.21
C ASP A 537 53.86 -15.65 39.25
N HIS A 538 52.80 -14.91 38.90
CA HIS A 538 51.67 -14.61 39.79
C HIS A 538 50.52 -15.65 39.75
N ALA A 539 49.73 -15.76 40.83
CA ALA A 539 48.51 -16.59 40.86
C ALA A 539 47.33 -15.99 40.06
N GLY A 540 47.43 -14.73 39.66
CA GLY A 540 46.52 -14.06 38.73
C GLY A 540 45.48 -13.15 39.37
N ILE A 541 45.17 -12.07 38.65
CA ILE A 541 44.19 -11.03 38.98
C ILE A 541 42.94 -11.23 38.11
N PHE A 542 41.77 -11.34 38.73
CA PHE A 542 40.52 -11.65 38.04
C PHE A 542 39.65 -10.41 37.83
N THR A 543 39.31 -10.12 36.58
CA THR A 543 38.53 -8.92 36.19
C THR A 543 37.64 -9.19 34.98
N PHE A 544 36.58 -8.40 34.81
CA PHE A 544 35.87 -8.30 33.53
C PHE A 544 36.68 -7.48 32.50
N GLU A 545 36.44 -7.76 31.21
CA GLU A 545 37.05 -7.05 30.07
C GLU A 545 36.62 -5.57 30.03
N GLU A 546 35.34 -5.30 30.26
CA GLU A 546 34.76 -3.96 30.26
C GLU A 546 33.83 -3.79 31.47
N PRO A 547 33.64 -2.56 32.01
CA PRO A 547 32.71 -2.29 33.09
C PRO A 547 31.24 -2.25 32.66
N VAL A 548 30.97 -2.01 31.38
CA VAL A 548 29.62 -1.87 30.81
C VAL A 548 29.56 -2.63 29.50
N MET A 549 28.56 -3.51 29.34
CA MET A 549 28.30 -4.26 28.11
C MET A 549 26.89 -3.96 27.62
N THR A 550 26.75 -3.63 26.34
CA THR A 550 25.45 -3.36 25.71
C THR A 550 25.06 -4.52 24.81
N ILE A 551 23.87 -5.09 25.03
CA ILE A 551 23.38 -6.26 24.29
C ILE A 551 21.98 -6.04 23.75
N SER A 552 21.67 -6.69 22.63
CA SER A 552 20.30 -6.76 22.11
C SER A 552 19.48 -7.76 22.90
N GLU A 553 18.22 -7.44 23.19
CA GLU A 553 17.24 -8.37 23.77
C GLU A 553 17.10 -9.69 22.97
N SER A 554 17.40 -9.65 21.66
CA SER A 554 17.24 -10.78 20.74
C SER A 554 18.38 -11.81 20.80
N ILE A 555 19.41 -11.61 21.62
CA ILE A 555 20.60 -12.47 21.63
C ILE A 555 20.32 -13.85 22.25
N GLY A 556 19.31 -13.95 23.12
CA GLY A 556 18.91 -15.18 23.81
C GLY A 556 19.90 -15.63 24.88
N MET A 557 21.13 -16.01 24.52
CA MET A 557 22.20 -16.36 25.46
C MET A 557 23.34 -15.35 25.31
N MET A 558 23.63 -14.61 26.37
CA MET A 558 24.82 -13.76 26.41
C MET A 558 25.99 -14.50 27.05
N GLU A 559 27.20 -14.28 26.52
CA GLU A 559 28.44 -14.83 27.06
C GLU A 559 29.34 -13.69 27.56
N VAL A 560 29.64 -13.71 28.86
CA VAL A 560 30.51 -12.71 29.51
C VAL A 560 31.86 -13.35 29.82
N LYS A 561 32.94 -12.73 29.36
CA LYS A 561 34.31 -13.21 29.60
C LYS A 561 34.85 -12.66 30.91
N VAL A 562 35.47 -13.54 31.71
CA VAL A 562 36.25 -13.21 32.90
C VAL A 562 37.71 -13.50 32.59
N LEU A 563 38.55 -12.48 32.73
CA LEU A 563 39.98 -12.51 32.43
C LEU A 563 40.78 -12.73 33.72
N ARG A 564 41.80 -13.57 33.63
CA ARG A 564 42.86 -13.74 34.63
C ARG A 564 44.14 -13.13 34.04
N THR A 565 44.64 -12.10 34.72
CA THR A 565 45.76 -11.24 34.27
C THR A 565 46.92 -11.31 35.26
N SER A 566 48.12 -10.85 34.88
CA SER A 566 49.33 -10.82 35.72
C SER A 566 49.90 -12.19 36.12
N GLY A 567 49.25 -13.32 35.80
CA GLY A 567 49.81 -14.67 35.93
C GLY A 567 48.74 -15.78 35.92
N ALA A 568 49.11 -17.00 35.53
CA ALA A 568 48.18 -18.13 35.37
C ALA A 568 48.50 -19.33 36.29
N ARG A 569 49.33 -19.10 37.31
CA ARG A 569 49.90 -20.16 38.14
C ARG A 569 48.92 -20.67 39.20
N GLY A 570 48.69 -21.98 39.23
CA GLY A 570 47.84 -22.66 40.19
C GLY A 570 46.34 -22.65 39.90
N LEU A 571 45.59 -23.47 40.66
CA LEU A 571 44.14 -23.63 40.52
C LEU A 571 43.36 -22.64 41.40
N VAL A 572 42.60 -21.74 40.77
CA VAL A 572 41.85 -20.68 41.46
C VAL A 572 40.35 -20.81 41.20
N VAL A 573 39.55 -20.63 42.25
CA VAL A 573 38.08 -20.67 42.16
C VAL A 573 37.52 -19.27 42.40
N VAL A 574 36.74 -18.75 41.45
CA VAL A 574 36.14 -17.41 41.48
C VAL A 574 34.61 -17.51 41.48
N PRO A 575 33.93 -17.29 42.61
CA PRO A 575 32.46 -17.27 42.66
C PRO A 575 31.88 -16.03 41.97
N TYR A 576 30.70 -16.17 41.36
CA TYR A 576 29.98 -15.06 40.73
C TYR A 576 28.45 -15.16 40.96
N LYS A 577 27.77 -14.02 40.88
CA LYS A 577 26.31 -13.94 40.97
C LYS A 577 25.74 -12.80 40.10
N THR A 578 24.52 -12.98 39.61
CA THR A 578 23.71 -11.90 39.03
C THR A 578 23.03 -11.08 40.12
N MET A 579 22.86 -9.78 39.87
CA MET A 579 22.23 -8.81 40.76
C MET A 579 21.22 -7.98 39.96
N GLU A 580 20.00 -7.90 40.47
CA GLU A 580 18.91 -7.14 39.84
C GLU A 580 19.20 -5.64 39.83
N GLY A 581 18.80 -4.97 38.74
CA GLY A 581 18.91 -3.52 38.56
C GLY A 581 17.56 -2.89 38.25
N THR A 582 17.42 -2.31 37.04
CA THR A 582 16.09 -1.99 36.48
C THR A 582 15.49 -3.18 35.75
N ALA A 583 16.33 -4.08 35.23
CA ALA A 583 15.94 -5.40 34.78
C ALA A 583 15.80 -6.33 36.00
N LYS A 584 14.74 -7.13 36.03
CA LYS A 584 14.45 -8.09 37.10
C LYS A 584 14.81 -9.51 36.70
N GLY A 585 15.23 -10.28 37.70
CA GLY A 585 15.51 -11.71 37.56
C GLY A 585 14.24 -12.56 37.61
N GLY A 586 14.41 -13.87 37.87
CA GLY A 586 13.31 -14.81 38.04
C GLY A 586 12.55 -15.19 36.76
N GLY A 587 13.09 -14.86 35.57
CA GLY A 587 12.46 -15.13 34.29
C GLY A 587 11.53 -14.03 33.78
N GLU A 588 11.69 -12.80 34.28
CA GLU A 588 11.17 -11.57 33.64
C GLU A 588 12.20 -11.14 32.57
N ASP A 589 13.18 -10.29 32.87
CA ASP A 589 14.11 -9.81 31.82
C ASP A 589 15.31 -10.76 31.56
N PHE A 590 15.77 -11.47 32.59
CA PHE A 590 16.85 -12.45 32.51
C PHE A 590 16.66 -13.60 33.50
N GLU A 591 17.35 -14.73 33.27
CA GLU A 591 17.41 -15.85 34.21
C GLU A 591 18.57 -15.67 35.21
N ASP A 592 18.26 -15.68 36.52
CA ASP A 592 19.27 -15.52 37.57
C ASP A 592 20.30 -16.64 37.53
N THR A 593 21.58 -16.27 37.46
CA THR A 593 22.70 -17.20 37.36
C THR A 593 23.67 -16.98 38.52
N HIS A 594 24.00 -18.06 39.23
CA HIS A 594 25.02 -18.07 40.29
C HIS A 594 25.90 -19.31 40.13
N GLY A 595 27.20 -19.17 40.39
CA GLY A 595 28.14 -20.25 40.20
C GLY A 595 29.55 -19.90 40.65
N ALA A 596 30.48 -20.82 40.40
CA ALA A 596 31.90 -20.58 40.61
C ALA A 596 32.70 -21.03 39.38
N LEU A 597 33.58 -20.15 38.92
CA LEU A 597 34.50 -20.43 37.82
C LEU A 597 35.75 -21.09 38.40
N GLU A 598 36.08 -22.29 37.96
CA GLU A 598 37.33 -22.96 38.31
C GLU A 598 38.35 -22.76 37.18
N PHE A 599 39.39 -21.96 37.44
CA PHE A 599 40.53 -21.75 36.55
C PHE A 599 41.62 -22.79 36.83
N GLN A 600 42.02 -23.54 35.81
CA GLN A 600 43.15 -24.46 35.88
C GLN A 600 44.50 -23.71 35.85
N ASN A 601 45.60 -24.45 36.04
CA ASN A 601 46.94 -23.92 35.77
C ASN A 601 47.02 -23.53 34.29
N ASP A 602 47.61 -22.38 33.99
CA ASP A 602 47.77 -21.81 32.64
C ASP A 602 46.45 -21.43 31.95
N GLU A 603 45.32 -21.44 32.68
CA GLU A 603 44.03 -21.00 32.17
C GLU A 603 43.80 -19.51 32.48
N ILE A 604 43.63 -18.71 31.41
CA ILE A 604 43.54 -17.24 31.48
C ILE A 604 42.13 -16.68 31.26
N LEU A 605 41.19 -17.49 30.76
CA LEU A 605 39.85 -17.02 30.37
C LEU A 605 38.77 -18.06 30.68
N LYS A 606 37.67 -17.60 31.27
CA LYS A 606 36.42 -18.36 31.42
C LYS A 606 35.22 -17.50 31.02
N THR A 607 34.15 -18.14 30.56
CA THR A 607 32.90 -17.46 30.18
C THR A 607 31.75 -17.80 31.13
N ILE A 608 30.93 -16.79 31.43
CA ILE A 608 29.66 -16.90 32.14
C ILE A 608 28.56 -16.80 31.09
N ALA A 609 27.65 -17.77 31.05
CA ALA A 609 26.48 -17.74 30.18
C ALA A 609 25.23 -17.32 30.96
N VAL A 610 24.57 -16.25 30.51
CA VAL A 610 23.31 -15.75 31.09
C VAL A 610 22.23 -15.74 30.00
N ARG A 611 21.02 -16.20 30.33
CA ARG A 611 19.89 -16.17 29.39
C ARG A 611 19.11 -14.87 29.53
N ILE A 612 18.92 -14.18 28.40
CA ILE A 612 18.12 -12.97 28.26
C ILE A 612 16.79 -13.34 27.62
N LEU A 613 15.69 -12.78 28.13
CA LEU A 613 14.33 -13.06 27.68
C LEU A 613 13.75 -11.86 26.92
N ASP A 614 13.15 -12.12 25.75
CA ASP A 614 12.46 -11.13 24.92
C ASP A 614 11.05 -10.88 25.50
N HIS A 615 10.70 -9.61 25.77
CA HIS A 615 9.44 -9.21 26.41
C HIS A 615 8.67 -8.16 25.58
N ASP A 616 7.34 -8.15 25.75
CA ASP A 616 6.39 -7.36 24.93
C ASP A 616 6.16 -5.91 25.41
N GLU A 617 6.96 -5.39 26.36
CA GLU A 617 6.78 -4.04 26.90
C GLU A 617 7.65 -2.99 26.19
N TYR A 618 7.01 -1.91 25.76
CA TYR A 618 7.59 -0.86 24.92
C TYR A 618 8.43 0.13 25.78
N GLU A 619 9.67 0.38 25.35
CA GLU A 619 10.57 1.45 25.82
C GLU A 619 11.03 1.36 27.28
N ARG A 620 11.88 0.37 27.58
CA ARG A 620 12.75 0.48 28.76
C ARG A 620 14.15 -0.02 28.46
N GLN A 621 15.13 0.89 28.51
CA GLN A 621 16.52 0.50 28.73
C GLN A 621 16.59 -0.19 30.09
N ALA A 622 16.75 -1.50 30.05
CA ALA A 622 16.81 -2.34 31.23
C ALA A 622 18.27 -2.65 31.53
N ARG A 623 18.67 -2.57 32.80
CA ARG A 623 20.03 -2.83 33.25
C ARG A 623 20.04 -3.81 34.41
N PHE A 624 20.97 -4.74 34.40
CA PHE A 624 21.29 -5.61 35.53
C PHE A 624 22.80 -5.70 35.71
N TYR A 625 23.24 -6.34 36.80
CA TYR A 625 24.65 -6.41 37.14
C TYR A 625 25.12 -7.85 37.33
N ILE A 626 26.39 -8.11 37.01
CA ILE A 626 27.07 -9.37 37.32
C ILE A 626 28.27 -9.04 38.21
N GLU A 627 28.39 -9.70 39.36
CA GLU A 627 29.42 -9.42 40.36
C GLU A 627 30.30 -10.65 40.60
N LEU A 628 31.63 -10.45 40.56
CA LEU A 628 32.64 -11.43 40.98
C LEU A 628 32.88 -11.32 42.48
N GLN A 629 33.10 -12.45 43.15
CA GLN A 629 33.45 -12.53 44.57
C GLN A 629 34.92 -12.90 44.75
N GLU A 630 35.43 -12.81 45.99
CA GLU A 630 36.83 -13.05 46.29
C GLU A 630 37.33 -14.42 45.79
N PRO A 631 38.45 -14.46 45.03
CA PRO A 631 39.00 -15.69 44.47
C PRO A 631 39.71 -16.51 45.56
N HIS A 632 39.46 -17.81 45.60
CA HIS A 632 40.07 -18.72 46.56
C HIS A 632 41.06 -19.66 45.88
N TRP A 633 42.28 -19.73 46.41
CA TRP A 633 43.31 -20.66 45.94
C TRP A 633 43.05 -22.07 46.49
N LYS A 634 42.90 -23.07 45.62
CA LYS A 634 42.65 -24.46 46.03
C LYS A 634 43.99 -25.20 46.26
N ARG A 635 44.64 -24.96 47.40
CA ARG A 635 45.87 -25.70 47.78
C ARG A 635 45.49 -27.11 48.25
N ARG A 636 46.22 -28.15 47.82
CA ARG A 636 46.11 -29.50 48.42
C ARG A 636 46.60 -29.41 49.87
N LEU A 637 45.74 -29.75 50.82
CA LEU A 637 46.07 -29.86 52.24
C LEU A 637 47.14 -30.95 52.43
N THR A 638 48.40 -30.53 52.57
CA THR A 638 49.44 -31.27 53.28
C THR A 638 50.21 -30.30 54.16
N GLU A 639 50.14 -30.56 55.45
CA GLU A 639 50.98 -30.04 56.56
C GLU A 639 50.72 -28.59 57.00
N GLU A 640 49.75 -28.43 57.92
CA GLU A 640 49.78 -27.36 58.92
C GLU A 640 50.85 -27.71 59.96
N GLY A 641 51.90 -26.89 60.04
CA GLY A 641 52.96 -26.97 61.04
C GLY A 641 53.34 -25.58 61.55
N ASP A 642 52.96 -25.35 62.81
CA ASP A 642 53.44 -24.43 63.85
C ASP A 642 54.09 -23.08 63.49
N GLU A 643 53.54 -22.02 64.10
CA GLU A 643 54.10 -20.68 64.19
C GLU A 643 55.39 -20.66 65.04
N GLU A 644 56.55 -20.53 64.40
CA GLU A 644 57.77 -20.02 65.04
C GLU A 644 58.21 -18.68 64.41
N ALA A 645 58.75 -17.79 65.26
CA ALA A 645 59.13 -16.42 64.91
C ALA A 645 60.30 -16.38 63.93
N LEU A 646 60.06 -15.82 62.74
CA LEU A 646 60.95 -15.79 61.59
C LEU A 646 61.84 -14.53 61.55
N SER A 647 63.00 -14.62 60.88
CA SER A 647 63.93 -13.49 60.73
C SER A 647 63.41 -12.41 59.78
N LYS A 648 63.90 -11.16 59.88
CA LYS A 648 63.50 -10.02 59.01
C LYS A 648 63.64 -10.31 57.50
N LYS A 649 64.48 -11.27 57.11
CA LYS A 649 64.67 -11.64 55.69
C LYS A 649 63.60 -12.62 55.22
N GLU A 650 63.19 -13.55 56.07
CA GLU A 650 62.09 -14.48 55.78
C GLU A 650 60.71 -13.81 55.95
N GLU A 651 60.62 -12.72 56.72
CA GLU A 651 59.42 -11.87 56.78
C GLU A 651 59.25 -11.04 55.49
N GLU A 652 60.35 -10.64 54.85
CA GLU A 652 60.35 -10.00 53.52
C GLU A 652 59.98 -11.02 52.43
N GLU A 653 60.57 -12.22 52.46
CA GLU A 653 60.22 -13.32 51.53
C GLU A 653 58.77 -13.82 51.71
N ARG A 654 58.24 -13.83 52.94
CA ARG A 654 56.80 -14.09 53.19
C ARG A 654 55.90 -12.96 52.70
N ARG A 655 56.30 -11.69 52.85
CA ARG A 655 55.54 -10.56 52.27
C ARG A 655 55.53 -10.62 50.74
N ILE A 656 56.63 -11.05 50.12
CA ILE A 656 56.72 -11.26 48.67
C ILE A 656 55.84 -12.45 48.25
N ALA A 657 55.84 -13.56 49.00
CA ALA A 657 54.95 -14.70 48.73
C ALA A 657 53.46 -14.39 48.99
N GLU A 658 53.13 -13.48 49.91
CA GLU A 658 51.76 -12.98 50.14
C GLU A 658 51.28 -12.04 49.03
N MET A 659 52.20 -11.33 48.36
CA MET A 659 51.88 -10.55 47.16
C MET A 659 51.49 -11.43 45.97
N GLY A 660 51.86 -12.72 45.97
CA GLY A 660 51.52 -13.72 44.94
C GLY A 660 50.11 -14.34 45.04
N ARG A 661 49.23 -13.88 45.94
CA ARG A 661 47.87 -14.44 46.12
C ARG A 661 46.90 -14.00 45.01
N PRO A 662 45.90 -14.82 44.64
CA PRO A 662 44.90 -14.39 43.67
C PRO A 662 44.09 -13.22 44.23
N THR A 663 43.88 -12.19 43.41
CA THR A 663 43.13 -10.98 43.81
C THR A 663 42.12 -10.59 42.75
N LEU A 664 41.16 -9.74 43.13
CA LEU A 664 40.22 -9.13 42.20
C LEU A 664 40.86 -7.90 41.55
N GLY A 665 40.62 -7.73 40.25
CA GLY A 665 41.13 -6.59 39.50
C GLY A 665 40.20 -5.37 39.54
N GLU A 666 40.34 -4.50 38.54
CA GLU A 666 39.64 -3.22 38.46
C GLU A 666 38.13 -3.37 38.26
N HIS A 667 37.70 -4.27 37.38
CA HIS A 667 36.28 -4.49 37.06
C HIS A 667 35.74 -5.74 37.75
N VAL A 668 35.26 -5.56 38.99
CA VAL A 668 34.62 -6.63 39.79
C VAL A 668 33.11 -6.76 39.51
N LYS A 669 32.52 -5.70 38.96
CA LYS A 669 31.08 -5.60 38.68
C LYS A 669 30.87 -5.13 37.24
N LEU A 670 30.14 -5.92 36.46
CA LEU A 670 29.74 -5.62 35.09
C LEU A 670 28.31 -5.09 35.07
N GLU A 671 28.06 -3.96 34.42
CA GLU A 671 26.72 -3.46 34.09
C GLU A 671 26.32 -3.95 32.69
N VAL A 672 25.23 -4.70 32.61
CA VAL A 672 24.67 -5.16 31.33
C VAL A 672 23.48 -4.30 30.98
N VAL A 673 23.57 -3.57 29.88
CA VAL A 673 22.50 -2.73 29.33
C VAL A 673 21.82 -3.49 28.20
N ILE A 674 20.54 -3.78 28.36
CA ILE A 674 19.70 -4.40 27.35
C ILE A 674 19.09 -3.27 26.51
N GLU A 675 19.44 -3.24 25.22
CA GLU A 675 18.91 -2.31 24.23
C GLU A 675 18.01 -3.01 23.22
N GLU A 676 17.02 -2.26 22.71
CA GLU A 676 16.21 -2.69 21.57
C GLU A 676 17.06 -2.68 20.28
N SER A 677 16.79 -3.63 19.37
CA SER A 677 17.51 -3.74 18.10
C SER A 677 17.42 -2.46 17.24
N TYR A 678 18.54 -1.76 17.07
CA TYR A 678 18.67 -0.49 16.31
C TYR A 678 18.23 -0.60 14.83
N GLU A 679 18.33 -1.79 14.23
CA GLU A 679 17.90 -2.07 12.86
C GLU A 679 16.39 -1.93 12.67
N PHE A 680 15.61 -2.29 13.68
CA PHE A 680 14.14 -2.25 13.62
C PHE A 680 13.61 -0.82 13.76
N LYS A 681 14.26 -0.01 14.61
CA LYS A 681 13.87 1.39 14.84
C LYS A 681 14.06 2.25 13.59
N ASN A 682 15.24 2.16 12.96
CA ASN A 682 15.58 2.93 11.76
C ASN A 682 14.77 2.54 10.51
N THR A 683 14.39 1.26 10.40
CA THR A 683 13.52 0.79 9.30
C THR A 683 12.10 1.30 9.48
N VAL A 684 11.54 1.19 10.68
CA VAL A 684 10.21 1.73 11.01
C VAL A 684 10.16 3.25 10.81
N ASP A 685 11.18 3.99 11.23
CA ASP A 685 11.25 5.45 11.04
C ASP A 685 11.29 5.88 9.56
N LYS A 686 11.97 5.10 8.70
CA LYS A 686 11.96 5.35 7.25
C LYS A 686 10.61 5.02 6.59
N LEU A 687 9.83 4.12 7.18
CA LEU A 687 8.53 3.67 6.67
C LEU A 687 7.37 4.59 7.09
N ILE A 688 7.51 5.38 8.15
CA ILE A 688 6.47 6.29 8.69
C ILE A 688 6.24 7.55 7.82
N LYS A 689 6.69 7.56 6.56
CA LYS A 689 6.23 8.61 5.64
C LYS A 689 4.86 8.21 5.10
N LYS A 690 3.80 8.85 5.62
CA LYS A 690 2.41 8.66 5.16
C LYS A 690 2.33 8.68 3.63
N THR A 691 2.20 7.51 3.01
CA THR A 691 2.00 7.40 1.57
C THR A 691 0.59 7.89 1.24
N ASN A 692 0.47 8.95 0.44
CA ASN A 692 -0.82 9.40 -0.04
C ASN A 692 -1.30 8.43 -1.14
N LEU A 693 -2.45 7.77 -0.93
CA LEU A 693 -3.07 6.86 -1.91
C LEU A 693 -3.28 7.50 -3.30
N ALA A 694 -3.43 8.83 -3.38
CA ALA A 694 -3.55 9.53 -4.65
C ALA A 694 -2.23 9.57 -5.46
N LEU A 695 -1.09 9.66 -4.77
CA LEU A 695 0.24 9.53 -5.37
C LEU A 695 0.50 8.10 -5.88
N LEU A 696 -0.22 7.11 -5.37
CA LEU A 696 -0.12 5.71 -5.78
C LEU A 696 -0.77 5.43 -7.15
N ILE A 697 -1.90 6.09 -7.41
CA ILE A 697 -2.68 5.91 -8.64
C ILE A 697 -2.11 6.79 -9.76
N GLY A 698 -1.59 7.97 -9.36
CA GLY A 698 -0.96 8.93 -10.24
C GLY A 698 0.28 8.39 -10.93
N THR A 699 0.60 9.00 -12.07
CA THR A 699 1.84 8.78 -12.79
C THR A 699 2.64 10.06 -12.79
N ASN A 700 3.93 9.94 -12.49
CA ASN A 700 4.77 11.10 -12.21
C ASN A 700 5.62 11.47 -13.44
N SER A 701 5.85 10.51 -14.35
CA SER A 701 6.64 10.73 -15.55
C SER A 701 6.13 9.95 -16.76
N TRP A 702 6.40 10.50 -17.93
CA TRP A 702 6.18 9.84 -19.22
C TRP A 702 6.96 8.54 -19.38
N ARG A 703 8.21 8.52 -18.89
CA ARG A 703 9.04 7.30 -18.88
C ARG A 703 8.34 6.17 -18.13
N GLN A 704 7.80 6.47 -16.95
CA GLN A 704 7.05 5.50 -16.15
C GLN A 704 5.81 5.01 -16.91
N GLN A 705 5.04 5.90 -17.52
CA GLN A 705 3.84 5.50 -18.28
C GLN A 705 4.15 4.59 -19.47
N PHE A 706 5.18 4.91 -20.27
CA PHE A 706 5.58 4.06 -21.38
C PHE A 706 6.13 2.71 -20.92
N MET A 707 6.88 2.68 -19.82
CA MET A 707 7.36 1.45 -19.23
C MET A 707 6.19 0.58 -18.75
N GLU A 708 5.25 1.16 -18.01
CA GLU A 708 4.03 0.48 -17.54
C GLU A 708 3.15 -0.03 -18.70
N ALA A 709 3.11 0.69 -19.83
CA ALA A 709 2.34 0.29 -21.00
C ALA A 709 2.89 -0.98 -21.67
N ILE A 710 4.21 -1.22 -21.58
CA ILE A 710 4.92 -2.32 -22.26
C ILE A 710 5.16 -3.51 -21.30
N THR A 711 5.21 -3.27 -19.99
CA THR A 711 5.40 -4.34 -19.01
C THR A 711 4.11 -5.14 -18.77
N VAL A 712 4.24 -6.46 -18.68
CA VAL A 712 3.18 -7.36 -18.18
C VAL A 712 3.47 -7.66 -16.72
N SER A 713 2.44 -7.58 -15.88
CA SER A 713 2.51 -8.02 -14.48
C SER A 713 1.57 -9.20 -14.29
N SER A 714 1.93 -10.16 -13.46
CA SER A 714 1.06 -11.31 -13.17
C SER A 714 -0.26 -10.87 -12.54
N GLY A 715 -1.34 -11.44 -13.06
CA GLY A 715 -2.68 -11.32 -12.49
C GLY A 715 -2.75 -11.96 -11.10
N ASP A 716 -3.69 -11.45 -10.32
CA ASP A 716 -3.90 -11.64 -8.88
C ASP A 716 -4.43 -13.04 -8.50
N ASP A 717 -3.82 -14.11 -9.02
CA ASP A 717 -4.26 -15.48 -8.73
C ASP A 717 -3.38 -16.14 -7.66
N ASP A 718 -3.97 -16.08 -6.45
CA ASP A 718 -3.72 -16.80 -5.21
C ASP A 718 -2.62 -16.25 -4.28
N GLU A 719 -3.07 -16.05 -3.03
CA GLU A 719 -2.30 -15.93 -1.79
C GLU A 719 -1.50 -17.22 -1.50
N ASP A 720 -0.73 -17.72 -2.46
CA ASP A 720 0.18 -18.82 -2.17
C ASP A 720 1.38 -18.26 -1.40
N GLU A 721 1.61 -18.88 -0.24
CA GLU A 721 2.57 -18.52 0.83
C GLU A 721 4.04 -18.35 0.39
N CYS A 722 4.38 -18.62 -0.87
CA CYS A 722 5.73 -18.52 -1.40
C CYS A 722 5.92 -17.22 -2.18
N GLY A 723 6.84 -16.37 -1.72
CA GLY A 723 7.24 -15.10 -2.33
C GLY A 723 7.94 -15.20 -3.69
N GLU A 724 7.62 -16.20 -4.52
CA GLU A 724 8.04 -16.21 -5.91
C GLU A 724 7.04 -15.38 -6.73
N GLU A 725 7.53 -14.38 -7.47
CA GLU A 725 6.75 -13.68 -8.49
C GLU A 725 6.20 -14.73 -9.47
N LYS A 726 4.95 -15.18 -9.29
CA LYS A 726 4.28 -16.05 -10.26
C LYS A 726 4.40 -15.39 -11.63
N LEU A 727 4.90 -16.12 -12.62
CA LEU A 727 4.95 -15.66 -14.01
C LEU A 727 3.51 -15.33 -14.47
N PRO A 728 3.31 -14.33 -15.33
CA PRO A 728 1.98 -13.97 -15.81
C PRO A 728 1.30 -15.15 -16.50
N SER A 729 -0.01 -15.28 -16.31
CA SER A 729 -0.80 -16.31 -16.96
C SER A 729 -0.80 -16.10 -18.48
N CYS A 730 -0.97 -17.17 -19.26
CA CYS A 730 -1.18 -17.06 -20.72
C CYS A 730 -2.34 -16.09 -21.06
N PHE A 731 -3.37 -16.03 -20.20
CA PHE A 731 -4.47 -15.09 -20.35
C PHE A 731 -4.03 -13.63 -20.18
N ASP A 732 -3.12 -13.35 -19.24
CA ASP A 732 -2.58 -12.00 -19.01
C ASP A 732 -1.77 -11.52 -20.21
N TYR A 733 -0.97 -12.40 -20.82
CA TYR A 733 -0.23 -12.09 -22.04
C TYR A 733 -1.16 -11.81 -23.23
N VAL A 734 -2.24 -12.58 -23.38
CA VAL A 734 -3.25 -12.35 -24.44
C VAL A 734 -3.95 -11.02 -24.22
N MET A 735 -4.41 -10.74 -23.00
CA MET A 735 -5.05 -9.46 -22.66
C MET A 735 -4.09 -8.29 -22.82
N HIS A 736 -2.82 -8.45 -22.48
CA HIS A 736 -1.81 -7.43 -22.73
C HIS A 736 -1.62 -7.19 -24.23
N PHE A 737 -1.48 -8.25 -25.05
CA PHE A 737 -1.33 -8.11 -26.50
C PHE A 737 -2.53 -7.40 -27.15
N LEU A 738 -3.76 -7.71 -26.72
CA LEU A 738 -4.97 -7.03 -27.20
C LEU A 738 -5.01 -5.55 -26.77
N THR A 739 -4.52 -5.23 -25.58
CA THR A 739 -4.62 -3.88 -24.99
C THR A 739 -3.41 -2.99 -25.29
N VAL A 740 -2.28 -3.54 -25.74
CA VAL A 740 -1.00 -2.82 -25.88
C VAL A 740 -1.11 -1.60 -26.81
N PHE A 741 -1.88 -1.72 -27.90
CA PHE A 741 -2.14 -0.61 -28.82
C PHE A 741 -2.76 0.58 -28.08
N TRP A 742 -3.82 0.33 -27.30
CA TRP A 742 -4.50 1.36 -26.51
C TRP A 742 -3.61 1.89 -25.38
N LYS A 743 -2.87 1.02 -24.69
CA LYS A 743 -1.94 1.42 -23.62
C LYS A 743 -0.85 2.36 -24.14
N LEU A 744 -0.26 2.05 -25.29
CA LEU A 744 0.74 2.90 -25.94
C LEU A 744 0.13 4.21 -26.45
N LEU A 745 -1.07 4.17 -27.03
CA LEU A 745 -1.76 5.37 -27.49
C LEU A 745 -2.07 6.32 -26.33
N PHE A 746 -2.54 5.79 -25.19
CA PHE A 746 -2.91 6.60 -24.02
C PHE A 746 -1.74 6.91 -23.10
N ALA A 747 -0.57 6.29 -23.30
CA ALA A 747 0.68 6.78 -22.73
C ALA A 747 1.04 8.18 -23.26
N PHE A 748 0.40 8.65 -24.35
CA PHE A 748 0.49 10.04 -24.82
C PHE A 748 -0.31 11.07 -24.00
N VAL A 749 -1.05 10.64 -22.99
CA VAL A 749 -1.77 11.55 -22.11
C VAL A 749 -0.79 12.11 -21.06
N PRO A 750 -0.78 13.43 -20.79
CA PRO A 750 0.09 14.01 -19.78
C PRO A 750 0.00 13.28 -18.43
N PRO A 751 1.13 13.06 -17.73
CA PRO A 751 1.17 12.53 -16.37
C PRO A 751 0.30 13.34 -15.42
N THR A 752 -0.28 12.67 -14.42
CA THR A 752 -1.24 13.29 -13.49
C THR A 752 -0.61 14.34 -12.60
N ASP A 753 0.71 14.32 -12.42
CA ASP A 753 1.42 15.36 -11.66
C ASP A 753 1.41 16.72 -12.38
N TYR A 754 1.24 16.74 -13.71
CA TYR A 754 1.20 17.98 -14.47
C TYR A 754 -0.07 18.77 -14.14
N TRP A 755 0.11 20.02 -13.72
CA TRP A 755 -0.96 20.93 -13.31
C TRP A 755 -1.92 20.30 -12.28
N ASN A 756 -1.37 19.53 -11.34
CA ASN A 756 -2.11 18.86 -10.28
C ASN A 756 -3.32 18.06 -10.82
N GLY A 757 -3.15 17.37 -11.94
CA GLY A 757 -4.15 16.50 -12.58
C GLY A 757 -4.95 17.15 -13.71
N TRP A 758 -5.03 18.49 -13.79
CA TRP A 758 -5.91 19.17 -14.76
C TRP A 758 -5.51 18.98 -16.22
N ALA A 759 -4.20 18.89 -16.53
CA ALA A 759 -3.74 18.62 -17.90
C ALA A 759 -4.17 17.23 -18.38
N CYS A 760 -4.01 16.22 -17.52
CA CYS A 760 -4.45 14.85 -17.77
C CYS A 760 -5.98 14.79 -17.93
N PHE A 761 -6.73 15.49 -17.07
CA PHE A 761 -8.20 15.57 -17.11
C PHE A 761 -8.72 16.05 -18.47
N VAL A 762 -8.21 17.17 -19.00
CA VAL A 762 -8.69 17.78 -20.25
C VAL A 762 -8.31 16.96 -21.49
N VAL A 763 -7.11 16.38 -21.52
CA VAL A 763 -6.68 15.55 -22.66
C VAL A 763 -7.44 14.23 -22.67
N SER A 764 -7.61 13.59 -21.52
CA SER A 764 -8.33 12.31 -21.42
C SER A 764 -9.82 12.44 -21.74
N ILE A 765 -10.52 13.48 -21.25
CA ILE A 765 -11.93 13.70 -21.60
C ILE A 765 -12.13 13.94 -23.10
N SER A 766 -11.19 14.63 -23.75
CA SER A 766 -11.21 14.85 -25.20
C SER A 766 -11.04 13.55 -25.98
N MET A 767 -10.12 12.68 -25.54
CA MET A 767 -9.91 11.35 -26.13
C MET A 767 -11.10 10.41 -25.91
N ILE A 768 -11.73 10.45 -24.72
CA ILE A 768 -12.98 9.72 -24.47
C ILE A 768 -14.05 10.19 -25.44
N GLY A 769 -14.22 11.50 -25.63
CA GLY A 769 -15.19 12.08 -26.57
C GLY A 769 -15.00 11.57 -28.00
N LEU A 770 -13.75 11.53 -28.46
CA LEU A 770 -13.40 10.98 -29.77
C LEU A 770 -13.75 9.49 -29.89
N LEU A 771 -13.38 8.66 -28.91
CA LEU A 771 -13.69 7.23 -28.93
C LEU A 771 -15.20 6.97 -28.84
N THR A 772 -15.94 7.75 -28.06
CA THR A 772 -17.39 7.63 -27.95
C THR A 772 -18.09 7.98 -29.26
N ALA A 773 -17.54 8.90 -30.06
CA ALA A 773 -18.04 9.17 -31.41
C ALA A 773 -17.93 7.94 -32.30
N PHE A 774 -16.76 7.27 -32.32
CA PHE A 774 -16.58 6.01 -33.04
C PHE A 774 -17.50 4.89 -32.53
N ILE A 775 -17.71 4.79 -31.22
CA ILE A 775 -18.62 3.80 -30.63
C ILE A 775 -20.06 4.05 -31.07
N GLY A 776 -20.50 5.32 -31.08
CA GLY A 776 -21.83 5.69 -31.55
C GLY A 776 -22.07 5.27 -33.00
N ASP A 777 -21.11 5.57 -33.88
CA ASP A 777 -21.16 5.17 -35.28
C ASP A 777 -21.16 3.64 -35.44
N LEU A 778 -20.23 2.93 -34.78
CA LEU A 778 -20.15 1.47 -34.85
C LEU A 778 -21.43 0.80 -34.35
N ALA A 779 -22.05 1.34 -33.29
CA ALA A 779 -23.29 0.82 -32.74
C ALA A 779 -24.48 1.04 -33.70
N SER A 780 -24.59 2.20 -34.33
CA SER A 780 -25.64 2.46 -35.34
C SER A 780 -25.44 1.59 -36.58
N HIS A 781 -24.21 1.47 -37.09
CA HIS A 781 -23.91 0.61 -38.24
C HIS A 781 -24.12 -0.88 -37.93
N PHE A 782 -23.75 -1.33 -36.73
CA PHE A 782 -24.06 -2.68 -36.25
C PHE A 782 -25.57 -2.92 -36.19
N GLY A 783 -26.32 -1.99 -35.60
CA GLY A 783 -27.77 -2.04 -35.52
C GLY A 783 -28.41 -2.14 -36.89
N CYS A 784 -28.05 -1.24 -37.80
CA CYS A 784 -28.56 -1.25 -39.16
C CYS A 784 -28.23 -2.56 -39.91
N THR A 785 -27.02 -3.10 -39.76
CA THR A 785 -26.60 -4.35 -40.44
C THR A 785 -27.40 -5.57 -39.96
N VAL A 786 -27.72 -5.63 -38.67
CA VAL A 786 -28.48 -6.73 -38.04
C VAL A 786 -30.00 -6.53 -38.19
N GLY A 787 -30.47 -5.30 -38.42
CA GLY A 787 -31.89 -4.95 -38.43
C GLY A 787 -32.44 -4.59 -37.04
N LEU A 788 -31.58 -4.11 -36.15
CA LEU A 788 -31.95 -3.61 -34.83
C LEU A 788 -32.14 -2.09 -34.88
N LYS A 789 -33.20 -1.59 -34.23
CA LYS A 789 -33.38 -0.14 -34.04
C LYS A 789 -32.29 0.42 -33.12
N ASP A 790 -31.88 1.66 -33.37
CA ASP A 790 -30.86 2.36 -32.58
C ASP A 790 -31.22 2.43 -31.07
N SER A 791 -32.52 2.53 -30.73
CA SER A 791 -32.97 2.48 -29.34
C SER A 791 -32.68 1.12 -28.66
N VAL A 792 -32.81 0.01 -29.39
CA VAL A 792 -32.56 -1.34 -28.86
C VAL A 792 -31.06 -1.62 -28.78
N THR A 793 -30.28 -1.19 -29.78
CA THR A 793 -28.82 -1.35 -29.74
C THR A 793 -28.18 -0.55 -28.61
N ALA A 794 -28.68 0.68 -28.38
CA ALA A 794 -28.29 1.52 -27.25
C ALA A 794 -28.51 0.83 -25.90
N VAL A 795 -29.74 0.37 -25.65
CA VAL A 795 -30.14 -0.22 -24.36
C VAL A 795 -29.44 -1.54 -24.06
N VAL A 796 -29.16 -2.36 -25.07
CA VAL A 796 -28.62 -3.72 -24.87
C VAL A 796 -27.10 -3.77 -24.96
N PHE A 797 -26.50 -3.18 -25.99
CA PHE A 797 -25.08 -3.36 -26.27
C PHE A 797 -24.24 -2.17 -25.80
N VAL A 798 -24.67 -0.95 -26.10
CA VAL A 798 -23.88 0.25 -25.75
C VAL A 798 -23.89 0.48 -24.24
N ALA A 799 -25.08 0.49 -23.64
CA ALA A 799 -25.26 0.63 -22.20
C ALA A 799 -24.52 -0.46 -21.40
N LEU A 800 -24.54 -1.72 -21.87
CA LEU A 800 -23.79 -2.78 -21.23
C LEU A 800 -22.29 -2.53 -21.32
N GLY A 801 -21.78 -2.16 -22.51
CA GLY A 801 -20.37 -1.92 -22.78
C GLY A 801 -19.76 -0.80 -21.92
N THR A 802 -20.46 0.33 -21.76
CA THR A 802 -19.96 1.45 -20.95
C THR A 802 -20.04 1.18 -19.44
N SER A 803 -20.97 0.33 -18.99
CA SER A 803 -21.13 -0.04 -17.57
C SER A 803 -20.25 -1.21 -17.09
N VAL A 804 -19.53 -1.91 -17.98
CA VAL A 804 -18.63 -3.02 -17.57
C VAL A 804 -17.57 -2.57 -16.56
N PRO A 805 -16.82 -1.47 -16.76
CA PRO A 805 -15.82 -1.01 -15.78
C PRO A 805 -16.42 -0.68 -14.42
N ASP A 806 -17.63 -0.11 -14.39
CA ASP A 806 -18.34 0.19 -13.14
C ASP A 806 -18.78 -1.07 -12.40
N THR A 807 -19.06 -2.16 -13.12
CA THR A 807 -19.41 -3.46 -12.54
C THR A 807 -18.23 -4.03 -11.75
N PHE A 808 -17.05 -4.05 -12.36
CA PHE A 808 -15.85 -4.55 -11.69
C PHE A 808 -15.38 -3.63 -10.57
N ALA A 809 -15.46 -2.31 -10.74
CA ALA A 809 -15.15 -1.36 -9.68
C ALA A 809 -16.05 -1.57 -8.45
N SER A 810 -17.37 -1.69 -8.66
CA SER A 810 -18.34 -1.90 -7.58
C SER A 810 -18.20 -3.26 -6.91
N LYS A 811 -17.82 -4.29 -7.67
CA LYS A 811 -17.46 -5.63 -7.17
C LYS A 811 -16.27 -5.58 -6.22
N VAL A 812 -15.16 -4.97 -6.66
CA VAL A 812 -13.93 -4.89 -5.85
C VAL A 812 -14.20 -4.08 -4.58
N ALA A 813 -14.93 -2.97 -4.68
CA ALA A 813 -15.36 -2.20 -3.51
C ALA A 813 -16.23 -3.04 -2.55
N ALA A 814 -17.16 -3.85 -3.06
CA ALA A 814 -18.04 -4.67 -2.22
C ALA A 814 -17.29 -5.77 -1.44
N ILE A 815 -16.19 -6.29 -2.00
CA ILE A 815 -15.35 -7.30 -1.35
C ILE A 815 -14.42 -6.63 -0.33
N GLN A 816 -13.71 -5.58 -0.74
CA GLN A 816 -12.62 -5.00 0.04
C GLN A 816 -13.08 -4.03 1.14
N ASP A 817 -14.22 -3.33 0.96
CA ASP A 817 -14.73 -2.41 1.97
C ASP A 817 -15.62 -3.10 3.02
N GLN A 818 -15.60 -2.58 4.25
CA GLN A 818 -16.46 -3.02 5.34
C GLN A 818 -17.92 -2.53 5.21
N TYR A 819 -18.15 -1.45 4.45
CA TYR A 819 -19.46 -0.82 4.29
C TYR A 819 -19.90 -0.80 2.82
N ALA A 820 -21.22 -0.69 2.59
CA ALA A 820 -21.80 -0.73 1.24
C ALA A 820 -21.86 0.66 0.54
N ASP A 821 -21.41 1.73 1.19
CA ASP A 821 -21.50 3.11 0.70
C ASP A 821 -20.78 3.30 -0.65
N ALA A 822 -19.59 2.72 -0.82
CA ALA A 822 -18.84 2.82 -2.07
C ALA A 822 -19.53 2.05 -3.21
N SER A 823 -20.05 0.84 -3.00
CA SER A 823 -20.70 0.09 -4.08
C SER A 823 -22.06 0.68 -4.46
N ILE A 824 -22.93 0.97 -3.48
CA ILE A 824 -24.32 1.41 -3.75
C ILE A 824 -24.40 2.93 -3.96
N GLY A 825 -23.72 3.71 -3.12
CA GLY A 825 -23.77 5.18 -3.19
C GLY A 825 -23.27 5.68 -4.55
N ASN A 826 -22.22 5.06 -5.08
CA ASN A 826 -21.67 5.41 -6.40
C ASN A 826 -22.65 5.16 -7.54
N VAL A 827 -23.39 4.05 -7.52
CA VAL A 827 -24.42 3.72 -8.53
C VAL A 827 -25.57 4.72 -8.49
N THR A 828 -26.08 5.06 -7.30
CA THR A 828 -27.20 6.01 -7.18
C THR A 828 -26.79 7.44 -7.58
N GLY A 829 -25.56 7.84 -7.23
CA GLY A 829 -24.99 9.12 -7.60
C GLY A 829 -24.79 9.27 -9.10
N SER A 830 -24.16 8.30 -9.77
CA SER A 830 -23.90 8.35 -11.21
C SER A 830 -25.19 8.40 -12.04
N ASN A 831 -26.23 7.65 -11.64
CA ASN A 831 -27.53 7.66 -12.30
C ASN A 831 -28.18 9.06 -12.32
N ALA A 832 -28.07 9.82 -11.21
CA ALA A 832 -28.57 11.20 -11.18
C ALA A 832 -27.77 12.12 -12.12
N VAL A 833 -26.43 11.97 -12.13
CA VAL A 833 -25.52 12.77 -12.97
C VAL A 833 -25.74 12.50 -14.46
N ASN A 834 -26.04 11.26 -14.86
CA ASN A 834 -26.29 10.92 -16.27
C ASN A 834 -27.43 11.75 -16.86
N VAL A 835 -28.49 12.02 -16.10
CA VAL A 835 -29.62 12.82 -16.58
C VAL A 835 -29.35 14.32 -16.42
N PHE A 836 -28.96 14.78 -15.22
CA PHE A 836 -28.79 16.21 -14.99
C PHE A 836 -27.64 16.82 -15.79
N LEU A 837 -26.53 16.10 -15.94
CA LEU A 837 -25.38 16.56 -16.71
C LEU A 837 -25.43 16.02 -18.15
N GLY A 838 -25.65 14.72 -18.35
CA GLY A 838 -25.63 14.13 -19.70
C GLY A 838 -26.70 14.68 -20.62
N ILE A 839 -27.96 14.41 -20.29
CA ILE A 839 -29.11 14.91 -21.04
C ILE A 839 -29.22 16.44 -20.89
N GLY A 840 -29.03 16.95 -19.67
CA GLY A 840 -29.13 18.39 -19.40
C GLY A 840 -28.17 19.25 -20.23
N VAL A 841 -26.90 18.87 -20.38
CA VAL A 841 -25.93 19.61 -21.23
C VAL A 841 -26.30 19.48 -22.71
N ALA A 842 -26.49 18.26 -23.20
CA ALA A 842 -26.76 18.01 -24.62
C ALA A 842 -28.03 18.73 -25.10
N TRP A 843 -29.13 18.61 -24.35
CA TRP A 843 -30.41 19.22 -24.71
C TRP A 843 -30.43 20.73 -24.47
N SER A 844 -29.71 21.25 -23.48
CA SER A 844 -29.56 22.72 -23.34
C SER A 844 -28.87 23.33 -24.55
N ILE A 845 -27.78 22.71 -25.02
CA ILE A 845 -27.05 23.17 -26.21
C ILE A 845 -27.96 23.13 -27.45
N ALA A 846 -28.66 22.02 -27.66
CA ALA A 846 -29.57 21.87 -28.80
C ALA A 846 -30.75 22.86 -28.76
N ALA A 847 -31.41 23.00 -27.61
CA ALA A 847 -32.53 23.91 -27.43
C ALA A 847 -32.11 25.36 -27.64
N ILE A 848 -30.94 25.78 -27.13
CA ILE A 848 -30.41 27.13 -27.36
C ILE A 848 -30.11 27.37 -28.84
N TYR A 849 -29.52 26.38 -29.52
CA TYR A 849 -29.20 26.47 -30.94
C TYR A 849 -30.45 26.60 -31.82
N HIS A 850 -31.45 25.73 -31.62
CA HIS A 850 -32.70 25.79 -32.38
C HIS A 850 -33.48 27.08 -32.07
N ASN A 851 -33.54 27.49 -30.80
CA ASN A 851 -34.19 28.75 -30.41
C ASN A 851 -33.50 29.98 -31.03
N SER A 852 -32.16 29.97 -31.15
CA SER A 852 -31.40 31.02 -31.85
C SER A 852 -31.74 31.10 -33.35
N LYS A 853 -32.12 29.97 -33.95
CA LYS A 853 -32.58 29.87 -35.34
C LYS A 853 -34.09 30.08 -35.52
N GLY A 854 -34.84 30.28 -34.42
CA GLY A 854 -36.30 30.40 -34.44
C GLY A 854 -37.05 29.07 -34.65
N ASN A 855 -36.39 27.93 -34.44
CA ASN A 855 -36.97 26.60 -34.51
C ASN A 855 -37.15 26.01 -33.09
N ASP A 856 -38.06 25.06 -32.96
CA ASP A 856 -38.25 24.28 -31.73
C ASP A 856 -37.38 23.02 -31.76
N PHE A 857 -36.75 22.69 -30.64
CA PHE A 857 -36.02 21.43 -30.48
C PHE A 857 -36.99 20.28 -30.20
N ARG A 858 -37.22 19.43 -31.21
CA ARG A 858 -38.19 18.32 -31.15
C ARG A 858 -37.50 17.04 -30.69
N VAL A 859 -38.10 16.40 -29.69
CA VAL A 859 -37.65 15.10 -29.15
C VAL A 859 -38.84 14.17 -29.14
N ASP A 860 -38.81 13.10 -29.94
CA ASP A 860 -39.90 12.15 -30.00
C ASP A 860 -40.00 11.35 -28.68
N PRO A 861 -41.14 11.37 -27.96
CA PRO A 861 -41.23 10.78 -26.64
C PRO A 861 -41.34 9.24 -26.65
N GLY A 862 -41.83 8.61 -27.72
CA GLY A 862 -42.31 7.21 -27.77
C GLY A 862 -41.52 6.18 -26.94
N THR A 863 -40.41 5.68 -27.49
CA THR A 863 -39.61 4.60 -26.88
C THR A 863 -38.87 5.03 -25.61
N LEU A 864 -38.43 6.29 -25.58
CA LEU A 864 -37.66 6.85 -24.47
C LEU A 864 -38.54 7.04 -23.22
N ALA A 865 -39.72 7.65 -23.37
CA ALA A 865 -40.66 7.85 -22.26
C ALA A 865 -41.14 6.52 -21.70
N PHE A 866 -41.42 5.53 -22.56
CA PHE A 866 -41.77 4.18 -22.10
C PHE A 866 -40.65 3.56 -21.26
N SER A 867 -39.41 3.55 -21.78
CA SER A 867 -38.25 3.00 -21.08
C SER A 867 -38.00 3.70 -19.74
N VAL A 868 -38.12 5.02 -19.69
CA VAL A 868 -37.99 5.82 -18.46
C VAL A 868 -39.07 5.47 -17.44
N THR A 869 -40.33 5.34 -17.85
CA THR A 869 -41.41 4.95 -16.92
C THR A 869 -41.17 3.55 -16.35
N LEU A 870 -40.75 2.60 -17.18
CA LEU A 870 -40.46 1.24 -16.75
C LEU A 870 -39.29 1.21 -15.75
N PHE A 871 -38.21 1.95 -16.05
CA PHE A 871 -37.07 2.09 -15.17
C PHE A 871 -37.46 2.69 -13.81
N THR A 872 -38.23 3.79 -13.79
CA THR A 872 -38.62 4.44 -12.52
C THR A 872 -39.42 3.50 -11.61
N ILE A 873 -40.36 2.72 -12.16
CA ILE A 873 -41.14 1.72 -11.40
C ILE A 873 -40.20 0.66 -10.79
N PHE A 874 -39.31 0.09 -11.59
CA PHE A 874 -38.38 -0.94 -11.12
C PHE A 874 -37.32 -0.38 -10.16
N ALA A 875 -36.92 0.87 -10.32
CA ALA A 875 -36.00 1.55 -9.40
C ALA A 875 -36.63 1.73 -8.01
N PHE A 876 -37.91 2.10 -7.92
CA PHE A 876 -38.65 2.13 -6.65
C PHE A 876 -38.68 0.75 -5.98
N VAL A 877 -38.96 -0.32 -6.75
CA VAL A 877 -38.94 -1.69 -6.25
C VAL A 877 -37.53 -2.07 -5.75
N ALA A 878 -36.48 -1.76 -6.51
CA ALA A 878 -35.11 -2.07 -6.13
C ALA A 878 -34.68 -1.37 -4.83
N VAL A 879 -34.97 -0.06 -4.68
CA VAL A 879 -34.68 0.69 -3.44
C VAL A 879 -35.49 0.12 -2.27
N ALA A 880 -36.77 -0.19 -2.47
CA ALA A 880 -37.61 -0.81 -1.43
C ALA A 880 -37.06 -2.18 -0.97
N VAL A 881 -36.57 -3.00 -1.91
CA VAL A 881 -35.94 -4.30 -1.60
C VAL A 881 -34.65 -4.11 -0.81
N LEU A 882 -33.79 -3.15 -1.18
CA LEU A 882 -32.58 -2.84 -0.42
C LEU A 882 -32.89 -2.40 1.01
N MET A 883 -33.91 -1.55 1.18
CA MET A 883 -34.37 -1.13 2.51
C MET A 883 -35.00 -2.28 3.30
N TYR A 884 -35.70 -3.21 2.64
CA TYR A 884 -36.24 -4.40 3.28
C TYR A 884 -35.14 -5.34 3.80
N ARG A 885 -34.08 -5.52 3.01
CA ARG A 885 -32.93 -6.39 3.36
C ARG A 885 -32.10 -5.89 4.53
N ARG A 886 -32.24 -4.61 4.87
CA ARG A 886 -31.59 -4.00 6.02
C ARG A 886 -32.06 -4.55 7.37
N ARG A 887 -33.18 -5.29 7.40
CA ARG A 887 -33.70 -5.92 8.62
C ARG A 887 -32.70 -6.90 9.24
N PRO A 888 -32.68 -7.03 10.57
CA PRO A 888 -31.74 -7.89 11.29
C PRO A 888 -31.82 -9.37 10.89
N GLU A 889 -32.96 -9.84 10.37
CA GLU A 889 -33.16 -11.22 9.89
C GLU A 889 -32.33 -11.57 8.65
N ILE A 890 -32.00 -10.57 7.81
CA ILE A 890 -31.23 -10.76 6.56
C ILE A 890 -29.80 -10.26 6.73
N GLY A 891 -29.58 -9.28 7.60
CA GLY A 891 -28.24 -8.87 8.05
C GLY A 891 -27.68 -7.65 7.32
N GLY A 892 -28.08 -7.32 6.08
CA GLY A 892 -27.57 -6.12 5.39
C GLY A 892 -28.04 -5.96 3.94
N GLU A 893 -27.77 -4.79 3.37
CA GLU A 893 -28.12 -4.42 1.99
C GLU A 893 -27.36 -5.27 0.95
N LEU A 894 -26.10 -5.59 1.22
CA LEU A 894 -25.30 -6.53 0.41
C LEU A 894 -24.93 -7.77 1.24
N GLY A 895 -24.83 -8.93 0.56
CA GLY A 895 -24.48 -10.21 1.19
C GLY A 895 -25.63 -10.83 2.00
N GLY A 896 -25.30 -11.45 3.12
CA GLY A 896 -26.26 -12.14 4.00
C GLY A 896 -26.44 -13.64 3.67
N PRO A 897 -27.46 -14.28 4.27
CA PRO A 897 -27.65 -15.73 4.13
C PRO A 897 -27.92 -16.15 2.68
N ARG A 898 -27.48 -17.36 2.32
CA ARG A 898 -27.56 -17.91 0.95
C ARG A 898 -28.94 -17.74 0.28
N GLY A 899 -30.03 -18.01 1.02
CA GLY A 899 -31.39 -17.91 0.50
C GLY A 899 -31.78 -16.49 0.04
N PRO A 900 -31.85 -15.50 0.96
CA PRO A 900 -32.12 -14.09 0.62
C PRO A 900 -31.15 -13.50 -0.40
N LYS A 901 -29.87 -13.90 -0.36
CA LYS A 901 -28.83 -13.49 -1.31
C LYS A 901 -29.19 -13.92 -2.74
N ILE A 902 -29.42 -15.21 -2.97
CA ILE A 902 -29.81 -15.75 -4.29
C ILE A 902 -31.14 -15.15 -4.74
N ALA A 903 -32.14 -15.08 -3.85
CA ALA A 903 -33.45 -14.53 -4.18
C ALA A 903 -33.37 -13.07 -4.66
N THR A 904 -32.54 -12.24 -4.01
CA THR A 904 -32.38 -10.84 -4.41
C THR A 904 -31.63 -10.70 -5.72
N THR A 905 -30.54 -11.47 -5.91
CA THR A 905 -29.81 -11.47 -7.18
C THR A 905 -30.71 -11.91 -8.33
N CYS A 906 -31.45 -13.02 -8.19
CA CYS A 906 -32.40 -13.47 -9.21
C CYS A 906 -33.49 -12.43 -9.51
N LEU A 907 -34.01 -11.73 -8.48
CA LEU A 907 -34.98 -10.66 -8.67
C LEU A 907 -34.40 -9.48 -9.47
N PHE A 908 -33.20 -9.02 -9.16
CA PHE A 908 -32.64 -7.87 -9.86
C PHE A 908 -32.25 -8.19 -11.31
N PHE A 909 -31.68 -9.37 -11.56
CA PHE A 909 -31.43 -9.81 -12.94
C PHE A 909 -32.73 -10.00 -13.73
N SER A 910 -33.82 -10.48 -13.10
CA SER A 910 -35.11 -10.61 -13.78
C SER A 910 -35.76 -9.26 -14.08
N LEU A 911 -35.65 -8.27 -13.18
CA LEU A 911 -36.09 -6.89 -13.44
C LEU A 911 -35.36 -6.29 -14.65
N TRP A 912 -34.05 -6.50 -14.77
CA TRP A 912 -33.28 -6.02 -15.92
C TRP A 912 -33.66 -6.73 -17.23
N LEU A 913 -33.83 -8.06 -17.22
CA LEU A 913 -34.28 -8.79 -18.40
C LEU A 913 -35.68 -8.34 -18.83
N MET A 914 -36.59 -8.17 -17.88
CA MET A 914 -37.95 -7.67 -18.13
C MET A 914 -37.92 -6.24 -18.71
N TYR A 915 -37.01 -5.39 -18.21
CA TYR A 915 -36.77 -4.05 -18.76
C TYR A 915 -36.35 -4.09 -20.23
N ILE A 916 -35.38 -4.94 -20.60
CA ILE A 916 -34.94 -5.09 -22.00
C ILE A 916 -36.08 -5.62 -22.88
N VAL A 917 -36.78 -6.66 -22.42
CA VAL A 917 -37.84 -7.30 -23.20
C VAL A 917 -38.97 -6.33 -23.47
N PHE A 918 -39.48 -5.62 -22.46
CA PHE A 918 -40.57 -4.68 -22.66
C PHE A 918 -40.16 -3.47 -23.49
N SER A 919 -38.95 -2.92 -23.27
CA SER A 919 -38.45 -1.79 -24.08
C SER A 919 -38.26 -2.20 -25.54
N SER A 920 -37.83 -3.44 -25.80
CA SER A 920 -37.71 -3.98 -27.16
C SER A 920 -39.08 -4.22 -27.80
N LEU A 921 -40.03 -4.81 -27.06
CA LEU A 921 -41.39 -5.06 -27.57
C LEU A 921 -42.13 -3.77 -27.93
N GLU A 922 -41.94 -2.71 -27.14
CA GLU A 922 -42.48 -1.38 -27.46
C GLU A 922 -41.76 -0.78 -28.67
N ALA A 923 -40.43 -0.87 -28.74
CA ALA A 923 -39.67 -0.37 -29.89
C ALA A 923 -40.10 -1.01 -31.22
N TYR A 924 -40.52 -2.28 -31.22
CA TYR A 924 -41.06 -2.97 -32.40
C TYR A 924 -42.60 -2.87 -32.54
N CYS A 925 -43.25 -1.98 -31.79
CA CYS A 925 -44.71 -1.77 -31.81
C CYS A 925 -45.56 -3.00 -31.43
N HIS A 926 -44.99 -4.03 -30.78
CA HIS A 926 -45.78 -5.17 -30.29
C HIS A 926 -46.64 -4.78 -29.10
N ILE A 927 -46.18 -3.81 -28.31
CA ILE A 927 -46.92 -3.17 -27.23
C ILE A 927 -47.17 -1.72 -27.63
N LYS A 928 -48.37 -1.20 -27.34
CA LYS A 928 -48.64 0.23 -27.53
C LYS A 928 -47.92 1.03 -26.44
N GLY A 929 -46.92 1.81 -26.85
CA GLY A 929 -46.24 2.82 -26.04
C GLY A 929 -46.99 4.16 -25.99
N PHE A 930 -46.23 5.23 -25.70
CA PHE A 930 -46.71 6.62 -25.60
C PHE A 930 -47.00 7.26 -26.96
#